data_AF-A0A2V9HKX9-F1
#
_entry.id   AF-A0A2V9HKX9-F1
#
_cell.length_a   1.000
_cell.length_b   1.000
_cell.length_c   1.000
_cell.angle_alpha   90.00
_cell.angle_beta   90.00
_cell.angle_gamma   90.00
#
_symmetry.space_group_name_H-M   'P 1'
#
loop_
_entity.id
_entity.type
_entity.pdbx_description
1 polymer ?
#
loop_
_entity_poly.entity_id
_entity_poly.type
_entity_poly.pdbx_seq_one_letter_code
_entity_poly.pdbx_strand_id
1 'polypeptide(L)'
;MTITRGGSYNTAPTVTFGAAPAGGTTATGTANLGGSGVASVTVSNGGTGYTNTAAGRPTVAFSGGGGTGAAGTAVLRRMVTTVTMTNSAGTYTTAPTVTFSAPTGTGGTRATGTAVLTGGHVTGVTVTNAGSYALTGALSVTFTGAHTGATAAGTVNTTNFVSAVTITAPGSGYTSAPSVAFTGGTGSGAAGTAVLAATRSVASVTITNAGSGYTTAPSVTFSAGATGGTSTALGTATTNGASVVVAGKQSIDTVTVTIGGKAPTHVAPSASIQAAIDAAAPGDLIIVDPTCTTTTGAAAACTTPSASNLHSAAAHNELLIMWKPVRLQGVGAASSIINANTHPAGKLDVWRAKVVCLFGLSLNGSPSTTANPFDPTGAVACGSTNGTAWRYFTPSANNPQVDRLPLEAVVGWDAELNGNLAEQLQEPSLMGALEGAGITVLAKGVNFPSNPYDPTLLAGFPAGTTLLQNIPETAPTGAQCAAVPNPFPSNYACNPSSIDGLGITNSSQGGGGIFVHGWGHNLQIGNNRIVSNAGTLSGGINVGQGEYPPAYIQGAGVLNAAPGSCEASPVPNAVLPYCENVNVNVHNNDIALNSSTGDELFSATPAGAGGVSFCTGSDYYQFNYNWVCGNLSTGDGGGVGHLGFSYNGDIEHNTIIFNQSTNPTIPANGGGIIVMGTPDADIVCNGNATIDQDCVPFGAPGGNPATTPLSAVGPSDGAGPGLVINANLIMGNAAEAGNGGGIAFQAVNGSDMVAFPTNPRQWNTVTVTNNIITDNVAGWDGAGISLLDSTQVNITNNTIAFNSSTASAGPLFNTMGAPLSSTPPGPSQTCPGSANCGTTTHPQIAGVVAIQNSAVLRANLPATGPTAVVVTCPTGHPNCRTVSVPRLENNVIWQNSSYYIGVGALGTGTLNQQHVVTLHNAVTGASPASQTTTGQCVTASYWDLGVRGDTGPTNHASGVTLAASDSVLTAGGSSVTGGGNSTASPNLISSYCDGSRTPPEAVAAGVAPAVAIGWQVPPGISDATVPNPIFNLTPAATVDEGNNWVNLSWGPLSMTNPTVVGGPSGNYGGDGS
;
A
#
# COMPACT_ATOMS: atom_id res chain seq x y z
N MET A 1 31.87 -46.31 9.03
CA MET A 1 31.56 -46.59 10.45
C MET A 1 32.88 -46.90 11.15
N THR A 2 33.03 -46.49 12.41
CA THR A 2 34.18 -46.84 13.27
C THR A 2 33.72 -47.84 14.32
N ILE A 3 34.51 -48.88 14.59
CA ILE A 3 34.16 -49.99 15.49
C ILE A 3 35.18 -50.07 16.63
N THR A 4 34.70 -50.09 17.87
CA THR A 4 35.46 -50.59 19.02
C THR A 4 35.21 -52.08 19.13
N ARG A 5 36.26 -52.90 19.02
CA ARG A 5 36.16 -54.36 19.09
C ARG A 5 35.71 -54.82 20.47
N GLY A 6 34.52 -55.42 20.54
CA GLY A 6 34.10 -56.22 21.68
C GLY A 6 34.70 -57.63 21.67
N GLY A 7 34.53 -58.37 22.76
CA GLY A 7 35.08 -59.71 22.96
C GLY A 7 34.02 -60.80 23.13
N SER A 8 34.46 -62.05 22.99
CA SER A 8 33.68 -63.28 23.23
C SER A 8 32.46 -63.50 22.31
N TYR A 9 32.44 -62.93 21.10
CA TYR A 9 31.37 -63.19 20.13
C TYR A 9 31.53 -64.58 19.51
N ASN A 10 30.49 -65.43 19.68
CA ASN A 10 30.42 -66.79 19.14
C ASN A 10 29.67 -66.88 17.80
N THR A 11 28.85 -65.86 17.51
CA THR A 11 28.07 -65.69 16.28
C THR A 11 28.00 -64.20 15.95
N ALA A 12 27.74 -63.84 14.69
CA ALA A 12 27.68 -62.44 14.29
C ALA A 12 26.48 -61.73 14.95
N PRO A 13 26.67 -60.63 15.69
CA PRO A 13 25.56 -59.90 16.29
C PRO A 13 24.76 -59.13 15.24
N THR A 14 23.47 -58.92 15.51
CA THR A 14 22.62 -58.03 14.72
C THR A 14 23.06 -56.59 14.93
N VAL A 15 23.15 -55.81 13.85
CA VAL A 15 23.44 -54.38 13.89
C VAL A 15 22.15 -53.59 13.70
N THR A 16 21.80 -52.74 14.65
CA THR A 16 20.66 -51.82 14.53
C THR A 16 21.13 -50.38 14.50
N PHE A 17 20.58 -49.61 13.56
CA PHE A 17 20.81 -48.17 13.42
C PHE A 17 19.59 -47.41 13.94
N GLY A 18 19.82 -46.27 14.60
CA GLY A 18 18.77 -45.37 15.05
C GLY A 18 17.90 -44.90 13.88
N ALA A 19 16.60 -44.75 14.12
CA ALA A 19 15.63 -44.33 13.11
C ALA A 19 16.06 -43.02 12.43
N ALA A 20 15.82 -42.92 11.12
CA ALA A 20 16.00 -41.66 10.41
C ALA A 20 14.95 -40.60 10.85
N PRO A 21 15.27 -39.29 10.75
CA PRO A 21 14.28 -38.22 10.90
C PRO A 21 13.11 -38.37 9.92
N ALA A 22 11.99 -37.69 10.19
CA ALA A 22 10.77 -37.80 9.37
C ALA A 22 11.05 -37.54 7.87
N GLY A 23 10.59 -38.46 7.00
CA GLY A 23 10.88 -38.46 5.56
C GLY A 23 12.22 -39.11 5.16
N GLY A 24 13.08 -39.47 6.12
CA GLY A 24 14.33 -40.18 5.89
C GLY A 24 14.18 -41.71 5.88
N THR A 25 15.23 -42.40 5.42
CA THR A 25 15.32 -43.87 5.41
C THR A 25 16.37 -44.36 6.42
N THR A 26 16.01 -45.34 7.25
CA THR A 26 16.92 -45.87 8.28
C THR A 26 18.06 -46.67 7.65
N ALA A 27 19.29 -46.46 8.14
CA ALA A 27 20.46 -47.21 7.69
C ALA A 27 20.38 -48.71 8.05
N THR A 28 21.00 -49.57 7.24
CA THR A 28 21.05 -51.03 7.46
C THR A 28 22.45 -51.59 7.23
N GLY A 29 22.79 -52.70 7.88
CA GLY A 29 24.07 -53.37 7.72
C GLY A 29 24.22 -54.64 8.55
N THR A 30 25.30 -55.38 8.31
CA THR A 30 25.62 -56.67 8.94
C THR A 30 26.99 -56.63 9.63
N ALA A 31 27.12 -57.28 10.79
CA ALA A 31 28.38 -57.38 11.50
C ALA A 31 29.24 -58.51 10.91
N ASN A 32 30.54 -58.23 10.71
CA ASN A 32 31.53 -59.23 10.32
C ASN A 32 32.45 -59.52 11.51
N LEU A 33 32.59 -60.79 11.89
CA LEU A 33 33.52 -61.20 12.94
C LEU A 33 34.97 -61.32 12.41
N GLY A 34 35.95 -61.14 13.29
CA GLY A 34 37.35 -61.43 13.02
C GLY A 34 38.08 -61.76 14.32
N GLY A 35 38.40 -63.04 14.51
CA GLY A 35 38.69 -63.58 15.84
C GLY A 35 37.44 -63.63 16.71
N SER A 36 37.59 -63.46 18.03
CA SER A 36 36.50 -63.49 19.01
C SER A 36 35.70 -62.18 19.13
N GLY A 37 35.71 -61.31 18.11
CA GLY A 37 35.12 -59.98 18.17
C GLY A 37 34.60 -59.44 16.84
N VAL A 38 33.73 -58.44 16.90
CA VAL A 38 33.20 -57.72 15.72
C VAL A 38 34.33 -56.92 15.07
N ALA A 39 34.79 -57.34 13.89
CA ALA A 39 35.92 -56.73 13.20
C ALA A 39 35.50 -55.57 12.29
N SER A 40 34.32 -55.63 11.69
CA SER A 40 33.75 -54.56 10.86
C SER A 40 32.22 -54.66 10.76
N VAL A 41 31.58 -53.66 10.16
CA VAL A 41 30.18 -53.71 9.75
C VAL A 41 30.11 -53.38 8.26
N THR A 42 29.47 -54.25 7.49
CA THR A 42 29.11 -53.98 6.09
C THR A 42 27.81 -53.21 6.09
N VAL A 43 27.83 -51.94 5.71
CA VAL A 43 26.61 -51.11 5.58
C VAL A 43 25.98 -51.41 4.22
N SER A 44 24.76 -51.96 4.23
CA SER A 44 23.98 -52.30 3.03
C SER A 44 23.11 -51.14 2.53
N ASN A 45 22.68 -50.24 3.43
CA ASN A 45 22.07 -48.96 3.08
C ASN A 45 22.58 -47.89 4.06
N GLY A 46 23.09 -46.78 3.56
CA GLY A 46 23.56 -45.66 4.38
C GLY A 46 22.45 -44.85 5.05
N GLY A 47 21.21 -44.99 4.58
CA GLY A 47 20.06 -44.21 5.00
C GLY A 47 20.09 -42.75 4.55
N THR A 48 19.02 -42.01 4.82
CA THR A 48 18.84 -40.61 4.44
C THR A 48 18.25 -39.78 5.59
N GLY A 49 18.48 -38.46 5.58
CA GLY A 49 17.96 -37.52 6.59
C GLY A 49 18.85 -37.30 7.82
N TYR A 50 19.88 -38.12 8.04
CA TYR A 50 20.83 -37.93 9.15
C TYR A 50 21.69 -36.67 9.01
N THR A 51 22.00 -36.01 10.12
CA THR A 51 22.86 -34.81 10.17
C THR A 51 24.13 -35.08 10.99
N ASN A 52 25.15 -34.21 10.91
CA ASN A 52 26.43 -34.44 11.58
C ASN A 52 26.48 -33.93 13.04
N THR A 53 25.35 -33.54 13.63
CA THR A 53 25.28 -33.20 15.06
C THR A 53 25.28 -34.47 15.91
N ALA A 54 25.62 -34.37 17.20
CA ALA A 54 25.62 -35.52 18.10
C ALA A 54 24.22 -36.19 18.22
N ALA A 55 23.14 -35.41 18.08
CA ALA A 55 21.76 -35.88 18.12
C ALA A 55 21.23 -36.37 16.75
N GLY A 56 21.78 -35.90 15.62
CA GLY A 56 21.30 -36.23 14.27
C GLY A 56 22.03 -37.38 13.58
N ARG A 57 23.07 -37.93 14.20
CA ARG A 57 23.80 -39.11 13.73
C ARG A 57 23.05 -40.38 14.15
N PRO A 58 22.96 -41.43 13.30
CA PRO A 58 22.35 -42.68 13.74
C PRO A 58 23.18 -43.28 14.86
N THR A 59 22.53 -43.54 16.00
CA THR A 59 23.04 -44.44 17.02
C THR A 59 23.26 -45.82 16.39
N VAL A 60 24.27 -46.56 16.84
CA VAL A 60 24.47 -47.94 16.35
C VAL A 60 24.66 -48.87 17.53
N ALA A 61 23.80 -49.89 17.59
CA ALA A 61 23.80 -50.90 18.63
C ALA A 61 24.08 -52.29 18.03
N PHE A 62 24.64 -53.16 18.86
CA PHE A 62 24.89 -54.56 18.56
C PHE A 62 24.10 -55.42 19.55
N SER A 63 23.33 -56.39 19.06
CA SER A 63 22.55 -57.31 19.90
C SER A 63 22.72 -58.77 19.47
N GLY A 64 22.68 -59.68 20.44
CA GLY A 64 22.98 -61.10 20.21
C GLY A 64 24.47 -61.38 20.02
N GLY A 65 24.80 -62.52 19.41
CA GLY A 65 26.18 -62.91 19.10
C GLY A 65 27.01 -63.49 20.26
N GLY A 66 26.48 -63.52 21.48
CA GLY A 66 27.11 -64.15 22.67
C GLY A 66 28.25 -63.38 23.33
N GLY A 67 28.75 -62.30 22.70
CA GLY A 67 29.82 -61.45 23.21
C GLY A 67 29.35 -60.11 23.79
N THR A 68 30.28 -59.33 24.33
CA THR A 68 30.01 -58.00 24.91
C THR A 68 31.05 -56.95 24.48
N GLY A 69 30.69 -55.68 24.63
CA GLY A 69 31.61 -54.55 24.45
C GLY A 69 31.84 -54.08 23.00
N ALA A 70 31.14 -54.63 22.00
CA ALA A 70 31.20 -54.07 20.65
C ALA A 70 30.44 -52.73 20.62
N ALA A 71 31.12 -51.66 20.25
CA ALA A 71 30.54 -50.32 20.12
C ALA A 71 30.79 -49.76 18.72
N GLY A 72 29.85 -48.97 18.22
CA GLY A 72 29.83 -48.55 16.83
C GLY A 72 29.48 -47.07 16.67
N THR A 73 30.27 -46.34 15.89
CA THR A 73 29.99 -44.94 15.57
C THR A 73 29.75 -44.81 14.06
N ALA A 74 28.55 -44.37 13.68
CA ALA A 74 28.26 -43.99 12.31
C ALA A 74 29.20 -42.86 11.83
N VAL A 75 29.52 -42.83 10.55
CA VAL A 75 30.38 -41.79 9.96
C VAL A 75 29.68 -41.29 8.70
N LEU A 76 29.12 -40.08 8.77
CA LEU A 76 28.55 -39.41 7.62
C LEU A 76 29.67 -38.92 6.69
N ARG A 77 29.39 -38.95 5.39
CA ARG A 77 30.29 -38.57 4.30
C ARG A 77 29.50 -37.90 3.18
N ARG A 78 30.16 -37.04 2.43
CA ARG A 78 29.61 -36.40 1.22
C ARG A 78 30.15 -37.06 -0.04
N MET A 79 29.45 -36.86 -1.14
CA MET A 79 29.77 -37.43 -2.46
C MET A 79 29.84 -36.30 -3.48
N VAL A 80 30.60 -36.50 -4.56
CA VAL A 80 30.69 -35.58 -5.70
C VAL A 80 29.40 -35.65 -6.50
N THR A 81 28.66 -34.55 -6.62
CA THR A 81 27.43 -34.49 -7.43
C THR A 81 27.69 -33.99 -8.83
N THR A 82 28.42 -32.88 -9.00
CA THR A 82 28.81 -32.34 -10.31
C THR A 82 30.21 -31.71 -10.28
N VAL A 83 30.74 -31.38 -11.46
CA VAL A 83 31.84 -30.43 -11.62
C VAL A 83 31.33 -29.24 -12.41
N THR A 84 31.43 -28.04 -11.83
CA THR A 84 31.19 -26.79 -12.54
C THR A 84 32.51 -26.33 -13.15
N MET A 85 32.56 -26.12 -14.47
CA MET A 85 33.77 -25.62 -15.12
C MET A 85 33.99 -24.14 -14.77
N THR A 86 35.20 -23.80 -14.32
CA THR A 86 35.64 -22.43 -14.03
C THR A 86 36.64 -21.91 -15.07
N ASN A 87 37.21 -22.79 -15.89
CA ASN A 87 37.94 -22.43 -17.09
C ASN A 87 37.80 -23.54 -18.15
N SER A 88 37.40 -23.17 -19.37
CA SER A 88 37.27 -24.06 -20.53
C SER A 88 38.14 -23.65 -21.72
N ALA A 89 39.04 -22.66 -21.55
CA ALA A 89 39.79 -22.03 -22.64
C ALA A 89 40.88 -22.91 -23.29
N GLY A 90 41.17 -24.09 -22.76
CA GLY A 90 42.09 -25.05 -23.36
C GLY A 90 41.44 -25.82 -24.51
N THR A 91 42.18 -26.00 -25.61
CA THR A 91 41.74 -26.81 -26.76
C THR A 91 42.42 -28.18 -26.70
N TYR A 92 41.62 -29.22 -26.50
CA TYR A 92 42.02 -30.61 -26.35
C TYR A 92 41.68 -31.41 -27.61
N THR A 93 42.68 -32.10 -28.17
CA THR A 93 42.47 -33.01 -29.33
C THR A 93 41.95 -34.39 -28.92
N THR A 94 42.08 -34.75 -27.64
CA THR A 94 41.55 -35.97 -27.02
C THR A 94 41.02 -35.64 -25.62
N ALA A 95 39.99 -36.34 -25.14
CA ALA A 95 39.38 -36.05 -23.85
C ALA A 95 40.42 -36.14 -22.71
N PRO A 96 40.60 -35.08 -21.89
CA PRO A 96 41.56 -35.11 -20.79
C PRO A 96 41.12 -36.07 -19.69
N THR A 97 42.11 -36.65 -19.00
CA THR A 97 41.89 -37.49 -17.83
C THR A 97 41.43 -36.63 -16.66
N VAL A 98 40.26 -36.96 -16.09
CA VAL A 98 39.70 -36.26 -14.94
C VAL A 98 40.18 -36.91 -13.65
N THR A 99 40.80 -36.12 -12.77
CA THR A 99 41.44 -36.57 -11.55
C THR A 99 40.92 -35.77 -10.36
N PHE A 100 40.01 -36.38 -9.59
CA PHE A 100 39.53 -35.85 -8.31
C PHE A 100 40.59 -35.99 -7.21
N SER A 101 40.56 -35.14 -6.18
CA SER A 101 41.41 -35.28 -4.98
C SER A 101 41.22 -36.64 -4.29
N ALA A 102 42.25 -37.16 -3.63
CA ALA A 102 42.11 -38.36 -2.82
C ALA A 102 41.28 -38.07 -1.54
N PRO A 103 40.43 -39.00 -1.07
CA PRO A 103 39.71 -38.83 0.20
C PRO A 103 40.68 -38.75 1.39
N THR A 104 40.44 -37.83 2.30
CA THR A 104 41.17 -37.73 3.56
C THR A 104 40.54 -38.63 4.63
N GLY A 105 41.36 -39.42 5.33
CA GLY A 105 40.95 -40.33 6.40
C GLY A 105 40.67 -41.77 5.94
N THR A 106 40.54 -42.68 6.90
CA THR A 106 40.44 -44.13 6.64
C THR A 106 39.11 -44.54 6.02
N GLY A 107 39.19 -45.32 4.93
CA GLY A 107 38.06 -46.00 4.30
C GLY A 107 37.14 -45.12 3.43
N GLY A 108 37.61 -43.97 2.94
CA GLY A 108 36.94 -43.22 1.88
C GLY A 108 37.22 -43.81 0.49
N THR A 109 36.35 -43.53 -0.49
CA THR A 109 36.54 -43.93 -1.89
C THR A 109 36.66 -42.71 -2.79
N ARG A 110 37.56 -42.75 -3.77
CA ARG A 110 37.81 -41.63 -4.68
C ARG A 110 36.72 -41.57 -5.75
N ALA A 111 36.27 -40.36 -6.09
CA ALA A 111 35.36 -40.15 -7.21
C ALA A 111 36.07 -40.42 -8.56
N THR A 112 35.28 -40.84 -9.55
CA THR A 112 35.72 -41.02 -10.94
C THR A 112 34.75 -40.35 -11.89
N GLY A 113 35.25 -39.94 -13.05
CA GLY A 113 34.42 -39.32 -14.09
C GLY A 113 35.19 -39.14 -15.39
N THR A 114 34.48 -38.76 -16.45
CA THR A 114 35.02 -38.54 -17.79
C THR A 114 34.73 -37.12 -18.24
N ALA A 115 35.69 -36.47 -18.91
CA ALA A 115 35.51 -35.12 -19.45
C ALA A 115 34.57 -35.14 -20.66
N VAL A 116 33.65 -34.19 -20.72
CA VAL A 116 32.79 -33.92 -21.88
C VAL A 116 33.46 -32.86 -22.75
N LEU A 117 33.62 -33.15 -24.03
CA LEU A 117 34.21 -32.22 -25.01
C LEU A 117 33.15 -31.70 -25.98
N THR A 118 33.11 -30.38 -26.16
CA THR A 118 32.35 -29.72 -27.24
C THR A 118 33.30 -28.78 -27.98
N GLY A 119 33.46 -28.95 -29.30
CA GLY A 119 34.36 -28.12 -30.10
C GLY A 119 35.84 -28.18 -29.70
N GLY A 120 36.27 -29.23 -28.98
CA GLY A 120 37.62 -29.35 -28.42
C GLY A 120 37.79 -28.74 -27.02
N HIS A 121 36.76 -28.09 -26.46
CA HIS A 121 36.79 -27.51 -25.12
C HIS A 121 36.11 -28.44 -24.10
N VAL A 122 36.63 -28.49 -22.87
CA VAL A 122 35.98 -29.23 -21.78
C VAL A 122 34.77 -28.43 -21.29
N THR A 123 33.58 -28.91 -21.59
CA THR A 123 32.29 -28.28 -21.24
C THR A 123 31.67 -28.87 -19.97
N GLY A 124 32.16 -30.01 -19.48
CA GLY A 124 31.72 -30.59 -18.21
C GLY A 124 32.43 -31.90 -17.86
N VAL A 125 31.96 -32.55 -16.79
CA VAL A 125 32.40 -33.89 -16.37
C VAL A 125 31.19 -34.76 -16.08
N THR A 126 31.13 -35.93 -16.72
CA THR A 126 30.20 -36.99 -16.32
C THR A 126 30.80 -37.75 -15.14
N VAL A 127 30.20 -37.63 -13.96
CA VAL A 127 30.64 -38.35 -12.75
C VAL A 127 30.18 -39.80 -12.83
N THR A 128 31.11 -40.75 -12.93
CA THR A 128 30.85 -42.19 -13.05
C THR A 128 30.89 -42.93 -11.72
N ASN A 129 31.56 -42.36 -10.72
CA ASN A 129 31.48 -42.77 -9.32
C ASN A 129 31.59 -41.51 -8.45
N ALA A 130 30.60 -41.25 -7.60
CA ALA A 130 30.55 -40.06 -6.77
C ALA A 130 31.57 -40.06 -5.61
N GLY A 131 32.21 -41.21 -5.33
CA GLY A 131 33.16 -41.37 -4.24
C GLY A 131 32.52 -41.25 -2.84
N SER A 132 33.36 -41.18 -1.81
CA SER A 132 32.94 -41.10 -0.40
C SER A 132 33.99 -40.32 0.39
N TYR A 133 33.69 -39.05 0.66
CA TYR A 133 34.63 -38.07 1.23
C TYR A 133 34.20 -37.63 2.63
N ALA A 134 35.18 -37.28 3.47
CA ALA A 134 34.91 -36.65 4.76
C ALA A 134 34.12 -35.34 4.59
N LEU A 135 33.27 -35.02 5.57
CA LEU A 135 32.46 -33.79 5.55
C LEU A 135 33.29 -32.50 5.64
N THR A 136 34.54 -32.59 6.09
CA THR A 136 35.52 -31.50 6.14
C THR A 136 36.67 -31.73 5.15
N GLY A 137 37.42 -30.67 4.81
CA GLY A 137 38.50 -30.69 3.82
C GLY A 137 38.09 -30.19 2.43
N ALA A 138 39.07 -29.75 1.63
CA ALA A 138 38.83 -29.31 0.25
C ALA A 138 38.73 -30.52 -0.69
N LEU A 139 37.73 -30.50 -1.59
CA LEU A 139 37.65 -31.41 -2.73
C LEU A 139 38.03 -30.63 -3.98
N SER A 140 38.92 -31.20 -4.80
CA SER A 140 39.33 -30.61 -6.06
C SER A 140 39.21 -31.61 -7.22
N VAL A 141 39.19 -31.07 -8.43
CA VAL A 141 39.25 -31.83 -9.68
C VAL A 141 40.30 -31.20 -10.58
N THR A 142 41.06 -32.05 -11.26
CA THR A 142 42.17 -31.67 -12.14
C THR A 142 42.03 -32.38 -13.47
N PHE A 143 42.47 -31.72 -14.54
CA PHE A 143 42.37 -32.21 -15.91
C PHE A 143 43.78 -32.36 -16.48
N THR A 144 44.12 -33.54 -16.99
CA THR A 144 45.46 -33.82 -17.55
C THR A 144 45.36 -34.41 -18.96
N GLY A 145 46.15 -33.89 -19.88
CA GLY A 145 46.14 -34.28 -21.29
C GLY A 145 46.85 -33.24 -22.17
N ALA A 146 47.18 -33.61 -23.40
CA ALA A 146 47.77 -32.68 -24.38
C ALA A 146 46.71 -31.66 -24.82
N HIS A 147 47.08 -30.38 -24.78
CA HIS A 147 46.22 -29.25 -25.16
C HIS A 147 47.06 -28.04 -25.54
N THR A 148 46.41 -27.05 -26.18
CA THR A 148 46.94 -25.70 -26.34
C THR A 148 46.10 -24.71 -25.52
N GLY A 149 46.71 -23.58 -25.14
CA GLY A 149 46.06 -22.61 -24.24
C GLY A 149 46.18 -23.00 -22.76
N ALA A 150 45.23 -22.52 -21.94
CA ALA A 150 45.23 -22.78 -20.50
C ALA A 150 44.55 -24.11 -20.14
N THR A 151 45.07 -24.83 -19.15
CA THR A 151 44.43 -26.06 -18.64
C THR A 151 43.00 -25.79 -18.18
N ALA A 152 42.07 -26.66 -18.57
CA ALA A 152 40.72 -26.64 -18.05
C ALA A 152 40.70 -26.78 -16.52
N ALA A 153 39.80 -26.05 -15.87
CA ALA A 153 39.64 -26.03 -14.42
C ALA A 153 38.16 -26.10 -14.05
N GLY A 154 37.86 -26.69 -12.89
CA GLY A 154 36.50 -26.76 -12.38
C GLY A 154 36.44 -26.95 -10.87
N THR A 155 35.29 -26.61 -10.29
CA THR A 155 34.98 -26.78 -8.88
C THR A 155 34.05 -27.98 -8.68
N VAL A 156 34.29 -28.73 -7.60
CA VAL A 156 33.54 -29.93 -7.25
C VAL A 156 32.33 -29.54 -6.41
N ASN A 157 31.12 -29.83 -6.88
CA ASN A 157 29.88 -29.63 -6.12
C ASN A 157 29.50 -30.91 -5.36
N THR A 158 28.81 -30.76 -4.23
CA THR A 158 28.28 -31.85 -3.40
C THR A 158 26.83 -31.62 -2.94
N THR A 159 26.08 -30.69 -3.56
CA THR A 159 24.66 -30.40 -3.29
C THR A 159 23.81 -30.45 -4.59
N ASN A 160 22.51 -30.10 -4.49
CA ASN A 160 21.58 -29.85 -5.60
C ASN A 160 21.15 -31.09 -6.42
N PHE A 161 20.54 -32.08 -5.73
CA PHE A 161 19.93 -33.28 -6.30
C PHE A 161 18.54 -33.54 -5.69
N VAL A 162 17.71 -34.37 -6.33
CA VAL A 162 16.39 -34.80 -5.80
C VAL A 162 16.60 -35.77 -4.64
N SER A 163 16.28 -35.33 -3.42
CA SER A 163 16.47 -36.11 -2.19
C SER A 163 15.24 -36.91 -1.76
N ALA A 164 14.04 -36.50 -2.16
CA ALA A 164 12.77 -37.18 -1.86
C ALA A 164 11.67 -36.81 -2.87
N VAL A 165 10.57 -37.55 -2.85
CA VAL A 165 9.29 -37.16 -3.45
C VAL A 165 8.21 -37.22 -2.38
N THR A 166 7.49 -36.12 -2.20
CA THR A 166 6.25 -36.08 -1.41
C THR A 166 5.08 -36.37 -2.33
N ILE A 167 4.22 -37.31 -1.95
CA ILE A 167 2.96 -37.58 -2.67
C ILE A 167 1.91 -36.57 -2.21
N THR A 168 1.49 -35.67 -3.11
CA THR A 168 0.50 -34.62 -2.80
C THR A 168 -0.93 -35.07 -3.08
N ALA A 169 -1.11 -35.94 -4.08
CA ALA A 169 -2.34 -36.70 -4.30
C ALA A 169 -1.95 -38.16 -4.57
N PRO A 170 -2.38 -39.15 -3.75
CA PRO A 170 -1.94 -40.54 -3.93
C PRO A 170 -2.69 -41.28 -5.05
N GLY A 171 -3.73 -40.68 -5.64
CA GLY A 171 -4.61 -41.28 -6.63
C GLY A 171 -5.33 -42.53 -6.11
N SER A 172 -6.07 -43.22 -6.98
CA SER A 172 -6.80 -44.43 -6.61
C SER A 172 -7.06 -45.36 -7.80
N GLY A 173 -7.31 -46.64 -7.52
CA GLY A 173 -7.64 -47.66 -8.54
C GLY A 173 -6.42 -48.27 -9.25
N TYR A 174 -5.20 -48.04 -8.77
CA TYR A 174 -4.00 -48.61 -9.38
C TYR A 174 -3.94 -50.14 -9.22
N THR A 175 -3.97 -50.84 -10.36
CA THR A 175 -3.82 -52.31 -10.46
C THR A 175 -2.36 -52.74 -10.55
N SER A 176 -1.47 -51.83 -10.95
CA SER A 176 -0.02 -51.97 -11.07
C SER A 176 0.64 -50.63 -10.76
N ALA A 177 1.91 -50.63 -10.34
CA ALA A 177 2.62 -49.41 -9.96
C ALA A 177 2.84 -48.51 -11.20
N PRO A 178 2.43 -47.22 -11.17
CA PRO A 178 2.62 -46.30 -12.28
C PRO A 178 4.09 -45.95 -12.50
N SER A 179 4.47 -45.57 -13.72
CA SER A 179 5.78 -44.98 -13.98
C SER A 179 5.84 -43.57 -13.41
N VAL A 180 7.02 -43.20 -12.89
CA VAL A 180 7.28 -41.87 -12.32
C VAL A 180 8.09 -41.05 -13.30
N ALA A 181 7.61 -39.86 -13.65
CA ALA A 181 8.33 -38.90 -14.49
C ALA A 181 8.70 -37.66 -13.68
N PHE A 182 9.94 -37.21 -13.83
CA PHE A 182 10.46 -35.95 -13.28
C PHE A 182 10.56 -34.95 -14.44
N THR A 183 9.75 -33.89 -14.42
CA THR A 183 9.69 -32.89 -15.48
C THR A 183 9.87 -31.48 -14.94
N GLY A 184 10.48 -30.60 -15.73
CA GLY A 184 10.88 -29.27 -15.25
C GLY A 184 12.04 -29.30 -14.24
N GLY A 185 12.24 -28.19 -13.54
CA GLY A 185 13.45 -27.93 -12.77
C GLY A 185 14.66 -27.57 -13.65
N THR A 186 15.73 -27.04 -13.04
CA THR A 186 16.99 -26.69 -13.72
C THR A 186 17.95 -27.88 -13.92
N GLY A 187 17.65 -29.03 -13.33
CA GLY A 187 18.49 -30.21 -13.34
C GLY A 187 18.07 -31.28 -14.34
N SER A 188 18.83 -32.37 -14.39
CA SER A 188 18.52 -33.53 -15.24
C SER A 188 18.87 -34.87 -14.58
N GLY A 189 18.28 -35.94 -15.10
CA GLY A 189 18.61 -37.32 -14.74
C GLY A 189 17.90 -37.89 -13.50
N ALA A 190 16.95 -37.19 -12.89
CA ALA A 190 16.15 -37.77 -11.80
C ALA A 190 15.25 -38.91 -12.32
N ALA A 191 15.22 -40.02 -11.58
CA ALA A 191 14.42 -41.20 -11.89
C ALA A 191 13.99 -41.91 -10.59
N GLY A 192 12.85 -42.60 -10.64
CA GLY A 192 12.31 -43.32 -9.49
C GLY A 192 11.19 -44.29 -9.86
N THR A 193 10.81 -45.12 -8.90
CA THR A 193 9.76 -46.14 -9.05
C THR A 193 8.71 -45.96 -7.96
N ALA A 194 7.43 -45.92 -8.36
CA ALA A 194 6.31 -45.82 -7.44
C ALA A 194 6.11 -47.13 -6.64
N VAL A 195 5.71 -46.99 -5.38
CA VAL A 195 5.31 -48.11 -4.51
C VAL A 195 3.83 -47.94 -4.18
N LEU A 196 3.03 -49.00 -4.32
CA LEU A 196 1.59 -48.96 -4.02
C LEU A 196 1.30 -49.38 -2.57
N ALA A 197 0.29 -48.74 -1.96
CA ALA A 197 -0.36 -49.20 -0.74
C ALA A 197 -1.34 -50.34 -1.05
N ALA A 198 -1.70 -51.11 -0.01
CA ALA A 198 -2.75 -52.13 -0.09
C ALA A 198 -4.12 -51.58 -0.55
N THR A 199 -4.35 -50.28 -0.37
CA THR A 199 -5.53 -49.51 -0.80
C THR A 199 -5.53 -49.13 -2.29
N ARG A 200 -4.59 -49.62 -3.11
CA ARG A 200 -4.47 -49.32 -4.55
C ARG A 200 -4.25 -47.83 -4.88
N SER A 201 -3.46 -47.18 -4.05
CA SER A 201 -2.99 -45.79 -4.18
C SER A 201 -1.45 -45.75 -4.08
N VAL A 202 -0.80 -44.69 -4.57
CA VAL A 202 0.66 -44.52 -4.46
C VAL A 202 1.03 -44.17 -3.01
N ALA A 203 1.89 -44.99 -2.39
CA ALA A 203 2.38 -44.82 -1.04
C ALA A 203 3.68 -44.00 -0.97
N SER A 204 4.59 -44.20 -1.92
CA SER A 204 5.88 -43.50 -1.99
C SER A 204 6.54 -43.65 -3.36
N VAL A 205 7.64 -42.91 -3.58
CA VAL A 205 8.58 -43.14 -4.68
C VAL A 205 9.93 -43.54 -4.11
N THR A 206 10.50 -44.64 -4.61
CA THR A 206 11.92 -44.94 -4.42
C THR A 206 12.72 -44.21 -5.50
N ILE A 207 13.56 -43.27 -5.11
CA ILE A 207 14.50 -42.61 -6.02
C ILE A 207 15.56 -43.62 -6.47
N THR A 208 15.63 -43.89 -7.77
CA THR A 208 16.62 -44.80 -8.38
C THR A 208 17.78 -44.04 -9.01
N ASN A 209 17.56 -42.78 -9.40
CA ASN A 209 18.61 -41.81 -9.68
C ASN A 209 18.17 -40.45 -9.12
N ALA A 210 18.99 -39.82 -8.28
CA ALA A 210 18.69 -38.51 -7.72
C ALA A 210 18.86 -37.36 -8.73
N GLY A 211 19.49 -37.65 -9.89
CA GLY A 211 19.87 -36.66 -10.89
C GLY A 211 20.82 -35.60 -10.33
N SER A 212 21.00 -34.51 -11.07
CA SER A 212 21.93 -33.44 -10.69
C SER A 212 21.54 -32.09 -11.28
N GLY A 213 21.98 -31.00 -10.63
CA GLY A 213 21.78 -29.64 -11.10
C GLY A 213 20.41 -29.04 -10.75
N TYR A 214 19.59 -29.73 -9.96
CA TYR A 214 18.26 -29.25 -9.55
C TYR A 214 18.39 -28.16 -8.47
N THR A 215 18.58 -26.91 -8.92
CA THR A 215 18.47 -25.70 -8.09
C THR A 215 17.01 -25.27 -7.89
N THR A 216 16.12 -25.65 -8.80
CA THR A 216 14.67 -25.69 -8.60
C THR A 216 14.18 -27.14 -8.62
N ALA A 217 13.15 -27.44 -7.82
CA ALA A 217 12.58 -28.78 -7.75
C ALA A 217 11.85 -29.16 -9.05
N PRO A 218 12.04 -30.38 -9.58
CA PRO A 218 11.22 -30.89 -10.67
C PRO A 218 9.81 -31.26 -10.20
N SER A 219 8.82 -31.10 -11.06
CA SER A 219 7.49 -31.67 -10.87
C SER A 219 7.55 -33.19 -11.01
N VAL A 220 6.75 -33.91 -10.21
CA VAL A 220 6.69 -35.38 -10.26
C VAL A 220 5.29 -35.84 -10.67
N THR A 221 5.20 -36.47 -11.84
CA THR A 221 3.95 -37.00 -12.38
C THR A 221 3.98 -38.51 -12.46
N PHE A 222 2.79 -39.11 -12.41
CA PHE A 222 2.58 -40.55 -12.44
C PHE A 222 1.72 -40.93 -13.64
N SER A 223 2.08 -41.99 -14.37
CA SER A 223 1.25 -42.47 -15.48
C SER A 223 -0.15 -42.88 -15.01
N ALA A 224 -1.15 -42.71 -15.88
CA ALA A 224 -2.44 -43.38 -15.70
C ALA A 224 -2.20 -44.90 -15.58
N GLY A 225 -2.77 -45.53 -14.54
CA GLY A 225 -2.61 -46.97 -14.32
C GLY A 225 -3.29 -47.77 -15.42
N ALA A 226 -2.68 -48.89 -15.83
CA ALA A 226 -3.24 -49.76 -16.86
C ALA A 226 -4.66 -50.22 -16.47
N THR A 227 -5.66 -49.70 -17.21
CA THR A 227 -7.08 -50.08 -17.18
C THR A 227 -7.73 -50.11 -15.77
N GLY A 228 -7.78 -48.98 -15.05
CA GLY A 228 -8.65 -48.92 -13.86
C GLY A 228 -8.62 -47.69 -12.92
N GLY A 229 -7.67 -46.77 -13.05
CA GLY A 229 -7.58 -45.60 -12.15
C GLY A 229 -8.55 -44.48 -12.51
N THR A 230 -9.38 -44.02 -11.56
CA THR A 230 -10.29 -42.87 -11.75
C THR A 230 -9.66 -41.52 -11.35
N SER A 231 -8.48 -41.53 -10.74
CA SER A 231 -7.73 -40.32 -10.38
C SER A 231 -6.22 -40.58 -10.42
N THR A 232 -5.47 -39.71 -11.12
CA THR A 232 -4.01 -39.78 -11.25
C THR A 232 -3.30 -39.21 -10.03
N ALA A 233 -2.28 -39.92 -9.54
CA ALA A 233 -1.42 -39.44 -8.48
C ALA A 233 -0.57 -38.23 -8.92
N LEU A 234 -0.21 -37.37 -7.96
CA LEU A 234 0.66 -36.21 -8.11
C LEU A 234 1.70 -36.18 -6.98
N GLY A 235 2.87 -35.62 -7.25
CA GLY A 235 3.89 -35.41 -6.23
C GLY A 235 4.83 -34.24 -6.51
N THR A 236 5.54 -33.82 -5.47
CA THR A 236 6.54 -32.76 -5.51
C THR A 236 7.90 -33.32 -5.08
N ALA A 237 8.96 -32.97 -5.81
CA ALA A 237 10.32 -33.37 -5.45
C ALA A 237 10.90 -32.42 -4.39
N THR A 238 11.69 -32.95 -3.46
CA THR A 238 12.52 -32.15 -2.56
C THR A 238 13.95 -32.12 -3.10
N THR A 239 14.60 -30.95 -3.13
CA THR A 239 16.01 -30.81 -3.52
C THR A 239 16.89 -30.53 -2.30
N ASN A 240 18.07 -31.15 -2.24
CA ASN A 240 19.05 -30.89 -1.18
C ASN A 240 19.97 -29.72 -1.59
N GLY A 241 19.41 -28.50 -1.56
CA GLY A 241 20.13 -27.24 -1.67
C GLY A 241 20.09 -26.47 -0.35
N ALA A 242 21.02 -25.54 -0.16
CA ALA A 242 20.87 -24.55 0.91
C ALA A 242 19.67 -23.65 0.59
N SER A 243 18.79 -23.45 1.56
CA SER A 243 17.59 -22.60 1.37
C SER A 243 17.99 -21.14 1.15
N VAL A 244 17.12 -20.42 0.44
CA VAL A 244 17.18 -18.98 0.12
C VAL A 244 18.24 -18.58 -0.92
N VAL A 245 17.89 -18.82 -2.19
CA VAL A 245 18.03 -17.80 -3.25
C VAL A 245 16.64 -17.58 -3.84
N VAL A 246 16.05 -16.40 -3.60
CA VAL A 246 14.80 -15.99 -4.23
C VAL A 246 15.12 -15.60 -5.67
N ALA A 247 14.93 -16.53 -6.60
CA ALA A 247 15.26 -16.36 -8.01
C ALA A 247 14.20 -15.50 -8.73
N GLY A 248 14.27 -14.18 -8.54
CA GLY A 248 13.50 -13.20 -9.33
C GLY A 248 11.98 -13.30 -9.18
N LYS A 249 11.47 -13.89 -8.10
CA LYS A 249 10.05 -13.91 -7.76
C LYS A 249 9.81 -13.05 -6.53
N GLN A 250 8.98 -12.02 -6.65
CA GLN A 250 8.38 -11.35 -5.50
C GLN A 250 7.33 -12.28 -4.88
N SER A 251 7.18 -12.20 -3.56
CA SER A 251 6.07 -12.83 -2.83
C SER A 251 5.05 -11.75 -2.54
N ILE A 252 3.76 -12.05 -2.72
CA ILE A 252 2.66 -11.12 -2.40
C ILE A 252 2.45 -11.08 -0.88
N ASP A 253 2.64 -12.21 -0.20
CA ASP A 253 2.73 -12.31 1.26
C ASP A 253 4.19 -12.27 1.74
N THR A 254 4.44 -11.62 2.87
CA THR A 254 5.77 -11.25 3.37
C THR A 254 6.69 -12.43 3.67
N VAL A 255 8.01 -12.23 3.50
CA VAL A 255 9.04 -13.23 3.85
C VAL A 255 10.03 -12.63 4.83
N THR A 256 9.84 -12.90 6.13
CA THR A 256 10.76 -12.45 7.17
C THR A 256 12.01 -13.33 7.22
N VAL A 257 13.18 -12.77 6.85
CA VAL A 257 14.50 -13.41 7.01
C VAL A 257 15.36 -12.58 7.97
N THR A 258 15.44 -12.99 9.23
CA THR A 258 16.31 -12.33 10.22
C THR A 258 17.72 -12.93 10.18
N ILE A 259 18.70 -12.16 9.68
CA ILE A 259 20.11 -12.56 9.63
C ILE A 259 20.89 -11.81 10.73
N GLY A 260 20.98 -12.42 11.91
CA GLY A 260 21.63 -11.83 13.08
C GLY A 260 20.75 -10.82 13.83
N GLY A 261 21.32 -10.19 14.87
CA GLY A 261 20.61 -9.27 15.76
C GLY A 261 19.92 -9.96 16.95
N LYS A 262 19.07 -9.20 17.66
CA LYS A 262 18.22 -9.73 18.74
C LYS A 262 17.12 -10.60 18.13
N ALA A 263 16.82 -11.74 18.78
CA ALA A 263 15.72 -12.61 18.37
C ALA A 263 14.37 -11.86 18.39
N PRO A 264 13.49 -12.05 17.38
CA PRO A 264 12.17 -11.42 17.35
C PRO A 264 11.31 -11.79 18.56
N THR A 265 10.48 -10.84 19.01
CA THR A 265 9.41 -11.13 19.97
C THR A 265 8.21 -11.66 19.21
N HIS A 266 7.82 -12.92 19.43
CA HIS A 266 6.61 -13.50 18.83
C HIS A 266 5.38 -13.23 19.71
N VAL A 267 4.28 -12.80 19.09
CA VAL A 267 2.96 -12.57 19.71
C VAL A 267 2.02 -13.66 19.22
N ALA A 268 1.66 -14.58 20.11
CA ALA A 268 0.71 -15.65 19.81
C ALA A 268 -0.72 -15.09 19.64
N PRO A 269 -1.64 -15.77 18.90
CA PRO A 269 -3.01 -15.32 18.63
C PRO A 269 -3.86 -14.90 19.83
N SER A 270 -3.57 -15.43 21.02
CA SER A 270 -4.27 -15.10 22.27
C SER A 270 -3.55 -14.07 23.15
N ALA A 271 -2.43 -13.53 22.68
CA ALA A 271 -1.62 -12.55 23.38
C ALA A 271 -1.87 -11.14 22.81
N SER A 272 -1.73 -10.12 23.66
CA SER A 272 -1.91 -8.73 23.25
C SER A 272 -0.71 -8.24 22.45
N ILE A 273 -0.95 -7.71 21.25
CA ILE A 273 0.07 -7.00 20.47
C ILE A 273 0.46 -5.72 21.20
N GLN A 274 -0.50 -5.02 21.80
CA GLN A 274 -0.24 -3.78 22.54
C GLN A 274 0.74 -3.99 23.70
N ALA A 275 0.60 -5.07 24.46
CA ALA A 275 1.50 -5.42 25.55
C ALA A 275 2.93 -5.75 25.06
N ALA A 276 3.07 -6.31 23.85
CA ALA A 276 4.38 -6.56 23.24
C ALA A 276 5.08 -5.25 22.85
N ILE A 277 4.34 -4.28 22.29
CA ILE A 277 4.85 -2.91 22.01
C ILE A 277 5.32 -2.23 23.30
N ASP A 278 4.57 -2.38 24.40
CA ASP A 278 4.92 -1.78 25.69
C ASP A 278 6.19 -2.38 26.29
N ALA A 279 6.37 -3.70 26.18
CA ALA A 279 7.56 -4.41 26.64
C ALA A 279 8.80 -4.27 25.72
N ALA A 280 8.61 -3.81 24.49
CA ALA A 280 9.67 -3.67 23.50
C ALA A 280 10.67 -2.54 23.81
N ALA A 281 11.91 -2.73 23.34
CA ALA A 281 12.86 -1.65 23.14
C ALA A 281 12.65 -0.99 21.77
N PRO A 282 13.00 0.29 21.60
CA PRO A 282 13.09 0.92 20.29
C PRO A 282 13.93 0.08 19.31
N GLY A 283 13.44 -0.08 18.08
CA GLY A 283 14.06 -0.88 17.00
C GLY A 283 13.79 -2.39 17.05
N ASP A 284 13.15 -2.91 18.10
CA ASP A 284 12.78 -4.33 18.22
C ASP A 284 11.87 -4.79 17.07
N LEU A 285 12.04 -6.05 16.66
CA LEU A 285 11.12 -6.74 15.75
C LEU A 285 10.10 -7.54 16.57
N ILE A 286 8.82 -7.26 16.34
CA ILE A 286 7.67 -7.95 16.90
C ILE A 286 6.98 -8.70 15.76
N ILE A 287 6.90 -10.03 15.85
CA ILE A 287 6.21 -10.87 14.88
C ILE A 287 4.82 -11.25 15.43
N VAL A 288 3.77 -10.93 14.69
CA VAL A 288 2.39 -11.31 15.01
C VAL A 288 2.11 -12.68 14.38
N ASP A 289 2.08 -13.72 15.19
CA ASP A 289 1.94 -15.10 14.71
C ASP A 289 0.49 -15.42 14.26
N PRO A 290 0.31 -16.24 13.21
CA PRO A 290 -1.00 -16.76 12.84
C PRO A 290 -1.47 -17.83 13.84
N THR A 291 -2.68 -18.36 13.64
CA THR A 291 -3.15 -19.51 14.43
C THR A 291 -2.50 -20.79 13.92
N CYS A 292 -1.65 -21.42 14.74
CA CYS A 292 -1.01 -22.69 14.43
C CYS A 292 -1.65 -23.86 15.19
N THR A 293 -2.09 -24.87 14.45
CA THR A 293 -2.66 -26.11 15.00
C THR A 293 -1.97 -27.32 14.40
N THR A 294 -1.90 -28.41 15.17
CA THR A 294 -1.47 -29.73 14.65
C THR A 294 -2.55 -30.34 13.75
N THR A 295 -2.20 -31.34 12.94
CA THR A 295 -3.15 -32.17 12.15
C THR A 295 -4.20 -32.90 13.00
N THR A 296 -4.05 -32.90 14.33
CA THR A 296 -5.05 -33.40 15.30
C THR A 296 -5.89 -32.29 15.94
N GLY A 297 -5.77 -31.04 15.48
CA GLY A 297 -6.51 -29.87 15.97
C GLY A 297 -5.99 -29.25 17.28
N ALA A 298 -4.94 -29.79 17.89
CA ALA A 298 -4.35 -29.21 19.10
C ALA A 298 -3.45 -28.02 18.76
N ALA A 299 -3.54 -26.92 19.53
CA ALA A 299 -2.71 -25.73 19.35
C ALA A 299 -1.20 -26.05 19.37
N ALA A 300 -0.45 -25.41 18.49
CA ALA A 300 0.99 -25.60 18.32
C ALA A 300 1.72 -24.24 18.35
N ALA A 301 3.01 -24.24 18.70
CA ALA A 301 3.84 -23.06 18.58
C ALA A 301 4.26 -22.85 17.11
N CYS A 302 3.92 -21.69 16.54
CA CYS A 302 4.28 -21.31 15.15
C CYS A 302 5.80 -21.29 14.90
N THR A 303 6.59 -21.17 15.96
CA THR A 303 8.06 -21.24 15.94
C THR A 303 8.65 -22.63 15.67
N THR A 304 7.81 -23.67 15.48
CA THR A 304 8.26 -25.04 15.19
C THR A 304 7.94 -25.47 13.75
N PRO A 305 8.94 -25.56 12.85
CA PRO A 305 8.72 -26.09 11.51
C PRO A 305 8.38 -27.58 11.56
N SER A 306 7.12 -27.91 11.30
CA SER A 306 6.64 -29.30 11.20
C SER A 306 5.58 -29.42 10.10
N ALA A 307 5.68 -30.48 9.30
CA ALA A 307 4.66 -30.84 8.31
C ALA A 307 3.30 -31.23 8.95
N SER A 308 3.23 -31.32 10.28
CA SER A 308 1.99 -31.50 11.04
C SER A 308 1.26 -30.20 11.37
N ASN A 309 1.83 -29.02 11.09
CA ASN A 309 1.26 -27.75 11.53
C ASN A 309 0.45 -27.09 10.39
N LEU A 310 -0.84 -26.89 10.64
CA LEU A 310 -1.75 -26.09 9.82
C LEU A 310 -1.75 -24.65 10.36
N HIS A 311 -1.59 -23.69 9.46
CA HIS A 311 -1.72 -22.26 9.76
C HIS A 311 -3.09 -21.76 9.29
N SER A 312 -3.76 -20.97 10.12
CA SER A 312 -4.97 -20.23 9.77
C SER A 312 -4.88 -18.81 10.32
N ALA A 313 -5.74 -17.90 9.84
CA ALA A 313 -5.74 -16.53 10.32
C ALA A 313 -5.90 -16.43 11.85
N ALA A 314 -5.25 -15.42 12.43
CA ALA A 314 -5.43 -14.96 13.80
C ALA A 314 -5.97 -13.53 13.75
N ALA A 315 -7.08 -13.28 14.44
CA ALA A 315 -7.67 -11.95 14.57
C ALA A 315 -7.46 -11.43 15.99
N HIS A 316 -6.57 -10.45 16.13
CA HIS A 316 -6.32 -9.72 17.37
C HIS A 316 -7.34 -8.58 17.48
N ASN A 317 -8.28 -8.71 18.41
CA ASN A 317 -9.36 -7.74 18.61
C ASN A 317 -8.88 -6.53 19.44
N GLU A 318 -7.88 -5.80 18.95
CA GLU A 318 -7.21 -4.68 19.63
C GLU A 318 -7.20 -3.42 18.74
N LEU A 319 -7.15 -2.25 19.38
CA LEU A 319 -6.68 -1.00 18.75
C LEU A 319 -5.29 -0.72 19.30
N LEU A 320 -4.33 -0.41 18.43
CA LEU A 320 -2.92 -0.35 18.81
C LEU A 320 -2.42 1.09 18.89
N ILE A 321 -1.71 1.40 19.97
CA ILE A 321 -0.92 2.62 20.13
C ILE A 321 0.55 2.23 20.00
N MET A 322 1.12 2.58 18.85
CA MET A 322 2.54 2.42 18.54
C MET A 322 3.26 3.70 18.97
N TRP A 323 3.60 3.80 20.26
CA TRP A 323 4.21 4.99 20.86
C TRP A 323 5.76 5.01 20.85
N LYS A 324 6.36 3.99 20.24
CA LYS A 324 7.82 3.82 20.08
C LYS A 324 8.11 3.25 18.70
N PRO A 325 9.22 3.64 18.06
CA PRO A 325 9.68 3.01 16.83
C PRO A 325 9.98 1.54 17.10
N VAL A 326 9.12 0.65 16.61
CA VAL A 326 9.28 -0.80 16.58
C VAL A 326 9.00 -1.28 15.16
N ARG A 327 9.46 -2.48 14.81
CA ARG A 327 9.09 -3.13 13.55
C ARG A 327 8.01 -4.16 13.87
N LEU A 328 6.77 -3.80 13.61
CA LEU A 328 5.62 -4.68 13.76
C LEU A 328 5.42 -5.43 12.45
N GLN A 329 5.53 -6.75 12.49
CA GLN A 329 5.55 -7.62 11.32
C GLN A 329 4.49 -8.73 11.47
N GLY A 330 3.51 -8.78 10.59
CA GLY A 330 2.71 -9.99 10.41
C GLY A 330 3.48 -11.04 9.60
N VAL A 331 3.17 -12.32 9.86
CA VAL A 331 3.69 -13.45 9.08
C VAL A 331 3.12 -13.48 7.64
N GLY A 332 2.02 -12.76 7.42
CA GLY A 332 1.41 -12.44 6.13
C GLY A 332 0.05 -11.80 6.34
N ALA A 333 -0.34 -10.83 5.53
CA ALA A 333 -1.46 -9.93 5.82
C ALA A 333 -2.82 -10.66 5.89
N ALA A 334 -3.00 -11.73 5.12
CA ALA A 334 -4.18 -12.59 5.20
C ALA A 334 -4.25 -13.46 6.48
N SER A 335 -3.18 -13.51 7.28
CA SER A 335 -3.02 -14.44 8.41
C SER A 335 -2.79 -13.78 9.77
N SER A 336 -2.20 -12.58 9.79
CA SER A 336 -1.94 -11.77 11.00
C SER A 336 -2.84 -10.54 10.96
N ILE A 337 -4.06 -10.67 11.51
CA ILE A 337 -5.13 -9.66 11.37
C ILE A 337 -5.33 -8.89 12.67
N ILE A 338 -5.36 -7.57 12.58
CA ILE A 338 -5.85 -6.63 13.60
C ILE A 338 -7.30 -6.30 13.26
N ASN A 339 -8.20 -6.62 14.18
CA ASN A 339 -9.63 -6.31 14.09
C ASN A 339 -9.94 -5.19 15.10
N ALA A 340 -9.96 -3.97 14.61
CA ALA A 340 -10.05 -2.74 15.39
C ALA A 340 -11.47 -2.41 15.90
N ASN A 341 -12.33 -3.43 16.04
CA ASN A 341 -13.68 -3.28 16.55
C ASN A 341 -13.70 -2.65 17.94
N THR A 342 -14.37 -1.52 18.13
CA THR A 342 -14.46 -0.82 19.41
C THR A 342 -15.60 -1.29 20.32
N HIS A 343 -16.47 -2.18 19.85
CA HIS A 343 -17.58 -2.72 20.65
C HIS A 343 -17.17 -3.90 21.55
N PRO A 344 -17.85 -4.09 22.71
CA PRO A 344 -18.88 -3.21 23.29
C PRO A 344 -18.30 -1.95 23.94
N ALA A 345 -19.17 -1.00 24.30
CA ALA A 345 -18.79 0.24 24.99
C ALA A 345 -17.93 -0.01 26.24
N GLY A 346 -16.99 0.89 26.50
CA GLY A 346 -15.97 0.79 27.56
C GLY A 346 -14.65 0.14 27.12
N LYS A 347 -14.58 -0.47 25.92
CA LYS A 347 -13.32 -1.01 25.39
C LYS A 347 -12.26 0.07 25.14
N LEU A 348 -12.69 1.27 24.74
CA LEU A 348 -11.82 2.42 24.46
C LEU A 348 -11.23 3.06 25.72
N ASP A 349 -11.78 2.83 26.92
CA ASP A 349 -11.33 3.53 28.13
C ASP A 349 -9.86 3.24 28.48
N VAL A 350 -9.39 2.02 28.22
CA VAL A 350 -7.98 1.62 28.39
C VAL A 350 -7.08 2.27 27.34
N TRP A 351 -7.59 2.46 26.11
CA TRP A 351 -6.88 3.13 25.02
C TRP A 351 -6.76 4.64 25.30
N ARG A 352 -7.88 5.30 25.65
CA ARG A 352 -7.94 6.72 26.06
C ARG A 352 -6.98 7.01 27.21
N ALA A 353 -7.07 6.24 28.30
CA ALA A 353 -6.19 6.37 29.47
C ALA A 353 -4.70 6.26 29.10
N LYS A 354 -4.37 5.48 28.08
CA LYS A 354 -3.02 5.34 27.56
C LYS A 354 -2.59 6.55 26.72
N VAL A 355 -3.46 7.06 25.83
CA VAL A 355 -3.20 8.29 25.05
C VAL A 355 -2.90 9.46 25.99
N VAL A 356 -3.80 9.77 26.94
CA VAL A 356 -3.57 10.91 27.86
C VAL A 356 -2.28 10.75 28.68
N CYS A 357 -1.97 9.53 29.13
CA CYS A 357 -0.73 9.24 29.85
C CYS A 357 0.53 9.50 29.00
N LEU A 358 0.53 9.17 27.70
CA LEU A 358 1.66 9.41 26.81
C LEU A 358 1.90 10.91 26.58
N PHE A 359 0.82 11.69 26.44
CA PHE A 359 0.86 13.16 26.40
C PHE A 359 1.07 13.81 27.79
N GLY A 360 1.27 13.05 28.87
CA GLY A 360 1.50 13.63 30.20
C GLY A 360 0.28 14.35 30.80
N LEU A 361 -0.92 14.04 30.32
CA LEU A 361 -2.21 14.52 30.81
C LEU A 361 -2.81 13.53 31.83
N SER A 362 -3.70 14.03 32.66
CA SER A 362 -4.54 13.23 33.56
C SER A 362 -5.82 12.77 32.88
N LEU A 363 -6.57 11.84 33.49
CA LEU A 363 -7.81 11.27 32.94
C LEU A 363 -8.95 12.30 32.69
N ASN A 364 -8.77 13.55 33.13
CA ASN A 364 -9.67 14.68 32.85
C ASN A 364 -9.22 15.55 31.65
N GLY A 365 -8.27 15.09 30.83
CA GLY A 365 -7.77 15.85 29.67
C GLY A 365 -6.99 17.11 30.03
N SER A 366 -6.56 17.26 31.29
CA SER A 366 -5.77 18.41 31.77
C SER A 366 -4.35 17.97 32.15
N PRO A 367 -3.33 18.85 32.07
CA PRO A 367 -1.93 18.50 32.38
C PRO A 367 -1.76 17.84 33.75
N SER A 368 -1.00 16.74 33.79
CA SER A 368 -0.78 16.00 35.03
C SER A 368 0.21 16.74 35.93
N THR A 369 -0.21 17.05 37.14
CA THR A 369 0.60 17.79 38.13
C THR A 369 0.40 17.20 39.54
N THR A 370 1.18 17.64 40.51
CA THR A 370 0.98 17.26 41.92
C THR A 370 -0.41 17.62 42.45
N ALA A 371 -1.07 18.63 41.88
CA ALA A 371 -2.43 19.04 42.23
C ALA A 371 -3.52 18.38 41.36
N ASN A 372 -3.16 17.91 40.16
CA ASN A 372 -4.02 17.18 39.23
C ASN A 372 -3.36 15.83 38.88
N PRO A 373 -3.35 14.85 39.81
CA PRO A 373 -2.72 13.55 39.56
C PRO A 373 -3.42 12.79 38.43
N PHE A 374 -2.68 11.94 37.73
CA PHE A 374 -3.16 11.17 36.57
C PHE A 374 -4.56 10.57 36.77
N ASP A 375 -4.72 9.80 37.85
CA ASP A 375 -6.00 9.29 38.33
C ASP A 375 -6.13 9.64 39.83
N PRO A 376 -7.03 10.55 40.22
CA PRO A 376 -7.28 10.89 41.62
C PRO A 376 -7.78 9.73 42.49
N THR A 377 -8.31 8.66 41.88
CA THR A 377 -8.80 7.46 42.58
C THR A 377 -7.73 6.39 42.76
N GLY A 378 -6.67 6.42 41.94
CA GLY A 378 -5.61 5.41 41.91
C GLY A 378 -6.04 4.04 41.38
N ALA A 379 -7.16 3.95 40.67
CA ALA A 379 -7.63 2.73 40.01
C ALA A 379 -6.80 2.38 38.75
N VAL A 380 -6.27 3.40 38.05
CA VAL A 380 -5.44 3.27 36.85
C VAL A 380 -4.09 3.97 37.07
N ALA A 381 -2.99 3.34 36.67
CA ALA A 381 -1.64 3.90 36.81
C ALA A 381 -1.00 4.14 35.44
N CYS A 382 -0.72 5.41 35.13
CA CYS A 382 0.03 5.82 33.95
C CYS A 382 1.42 5.16 33.89
N GLY A 383 1.85 4.77 32.69
CA GLY A 383 3.10 4.06 32.47
C GLY A 383 3.00 2.57 32.76
N SER A 384 1.80 2.01 32.90
CA SER A 384 1.61 0.56 33.11
C SER A 384 0.34 0.02 32.47
N THR A 385 0.39 -1.25 32.06
CA THR A 385 -0.78 -2.03 31.60
C THR A 385 -0.92 -3.25 32.49
N ASN A 386 -2.06 -3.42 33.17
CA ASN A 386 -2.31 -4.53 34.11
C ASN A 386 -1.19 -4.73 35.16
N GLY A 387 -0.66 -3.61 35.69
CA GLY A 387 0.45 -3.63 36.67
C GLY A 387 1.84 -3.90 36.09
N THR A 388 1.96 -4.13 34.78
CA THR A 388 3.26 -4.26 34.09
C THR A 388 3.70 -2.89 33.59
N ALA A 389 4.83 -2.38 34.09
CA ALA A 389 5.37 -1.08 33.68
C ALA A 389 5.82 -1.09 32.21
N TRP A 390 5.54 -0.01 31.49
CA TRP A 390 5.95 0.20 30.11
C TRP A 390 7.46 0.41 30.02
N ARG A 391 8.11 -0.31 29.09
CA ARG A 391 9.56 -0.27 28.96
C ARG A 391 9.99 1.02 28.26
N TYR A 392 10.97 1.69 28.85
CA TYR A 392 11.46 3.02 28.46
C TYR A 392 10.43 4.15 28.59
N PHE A 393 9.40 3.99 29.41
CA PHE A 393 8.51 5.10 29.77
C PHE A 393 9.13 5.92 30.90
N THR A 394 9.59 7.14 30.62
CA THR A 394 10.26 8.02 31.60
C THR A 394 9.83 9.48 31.44
N PRO A 395 8.54 9.81 31.68
CA PRO A 395 8.02 11.16 31.49
C PRO A 395 8.55 12.14 32.54
N SER A 396 8.52 13.43 32.21
CA SER A 396 8.69 14.54 33.16
C SER A 396 7.78 15.71 32.76
N ALA A 397 7.65 16.73 33.62
CA ALA A 397 6.79 17.89 33.34
C ALA A 397 7.10 18.62 32.01
N ASN A 398 8.36 18.61 31.56
CA ASN A 398 8.78 19.20 30.28
C ASN A 398 9.12 18.13 29.22
N ASN A 399 8.93 16.85 29.52
CA ASN A 399 9.17 15.74 28.61
C ASN A 399 7.99 14.76 28.69
N PRO A 400 6.83 15.10 28.09
CA PRO A 400 5.83 14.10 27.79
C PRO A 400 6.45 13.05 26.87
N GLN A 401 5.91 11.84 26.88
CA GLN A 401 6.51 10.72 26.16
C GLN A 401 6.25 10.83 24.65
N VAL A 402 5.14 11.44 24.24
CA VAL A 402 4.86 11.80 22.86
C VAL A 402 4.52 13.29 22.80
N ASP A 403 4.81 13.92 21.68
CA ASP A 403 4.58 15.35 21.51
C ASP A 403 3.35 15.59 20.65
N ARG A 404 2.58 16.60 21.01
CA ARG A 404 1.54 17.18 20.16
C ARG A 404 2.16 17.89 18.95
N LEU A 405 1.36 18.28 17.97
CA LEU A 405 1.80 19.18 16.89
C LEU A 405 1.83 20.65 17.38
N PRO A 406 2.52 21.57 16.69
CA PRO A 406 2.53 22.98 17.05
C PRO A 406 1.11 23.57 16.90
N LEU A 407 0.68 24.39 17.87
CA LEU A 407 -0.66 25.00 17.96
C LEU A 407 -1.85 24.03 18.13
N GLU A 408 -1.64 22.71 18.04
CA GLU A 408 -2.65 21.69 18.33
C GLU A 408 -3.12 21.75 19.79
N ALA A 409 -4.44 21.92 20.02
CA ALA A 409 -5.02 21.96 21.35
C ALA A 409 -5.34 20.55 21.88
N VAL A 410 -4.64 20.17 22.95
CA VAL A 410 -4.76 18.86 23.61
C VAL A 410 -5.14 19.01 25.10
N VAL A 411 -5.64 20.19 25.50
CA VAL A 411 -5.98 20.52 26.89
C VAL A 411 -7.34 21.20 26.97
N GLY A 412 -8.35 20.45 27.44
CA GLY A 412 -9.69 20.95 27.71
C GLY A 412 -10.54 21.28 26.47
N TRP A 413 -11.81 21.60 26.72
CA TRP A 413 -12.78 22.08 25.73
C TRP A 413 -12.78 23.61 25.68
N ASP A 414 -11.67 24.21 25.23
CA ASP A 414 -11.59 25.66 25.05
C ASP A 414 -11.84 26.01 23.58
N ALA A 415 -13.03 26.55 23.31
CA ALA A 415 -13.46 26.94 21.97
C ALA A 415 -12.77 28.21 21.43
N GLU A 416 -11.92 28.88 22.24
CA GLU A 416 -11.06 29.98 21.75
C GLU A 416 -9.74 29.49 21.14
N LEU A 417 -9.50 28.17 21.07
CA LEU A 417 -8.32 27.56 20.47
C LEU A 417 -8.68 26.88 19.13
N ASN A 418 -7.97 27.25 18.06
CA ASN A 418 -7.95 26.43 16.85
C ASN A 418 -7.39 25.05 17.20
N GLY A 419 -8.14 24.02 16.81
CA GLY A 419 -7.65 22.65 16.78
C GLY A 419 -7.99 21.80 17.97
N ASN A 420 -9.25 21.40 18.00
CA ASN A 420 -9.82 20.42 18.90
C ASN A 420 -9.32 18.98 18.61
N LEU A 421 -8.00 18.71 18.66
CA LEU A 421 -7.52 17.31 18.66
C LEU A 421 -7.96 16.55 19.94
N ALA A 422 -8.46 17.28 20.95
CA ALA A 422 -9.30 16.73 22.01
C ALA A 422 -10.54 15.95 21.47
N GLU A 423 -11.04 16.27 20.29
CA GLU A 423 -12.10 15.54 19.57
C GLU A 423 -11.56 14.38 18.70
N GLN A 424 -10.35 14.48 18.12
CA GLN A 424 -9.82 13.42 17.22
C GLN A 424 -9.06 12.29 17.93
N LEU A 425 -8.53 12.52 19.14
CA LEU A 425 -7.88 11.47 19.95
C LEU A 425 -8.58 11.17 21.28
N GLN A 426 -9.57 11.96 21.70
CA GLN A 426 -10.12 11.86 23.06
C GLN A 426 -11.63 12.15 23.17
N GLU A 427 -12.40 12.22 22.07
CA GLU A 427 -13.83 12.56 22.12
C GLU A 427 -14.65 11.51 22.91
N PRO A 428 -15.26 11.88 24.04
CA PRO A 428 -16.19 11.03 24.76
C PRO A 428 -17.60 11.11 24.14
N SER A 429 -17.73 10.94 22.82
CA SER A 429 -19.06 10.76 22.23
C SER A 429 -19.70 9.48 22.78
N LEU A 430 -21.03 9.47 22.75
CA LEU A 430 -21.87 8.33 23.17
C LEU A 430 -21.58 7.03 22.39
N MET A 431 -20.82 7.11 21.29
CA MET A 431 -20.37 5.98 20.47
C MET A 431 -18.85 5.92 20.23
N GLY A 432 -18.07 6.93 20.65
CA GLY A 432 -16.63 7.03 20.36
C GLY A 432 -16.35 7.04 18.87
N ALA A 433 -16.99 7.91 18.09
CA ALA A 433 -16.94 7.86 16.63
C ALA A 433 -15.62 8.41 16.05
N LEU A 434 -14.94 9.32 16.75
CA LEU A 434 -13.85 10.13 16.21
C LEU A 434 -12.44 9.72 16.69
N GLU A 435 -12.29 8.66 17.50
CA GLU A 435 -11.06 8.45 18.28
C GLU A 435 -10.01 7.48 17.69
N GLY A 436 -8.96 8.02 17.09
CA GLY A 436 -7.78 7.21 16.70
C GLY A 436 -8.05 6.21 15.57
N ALA A 437 -7.25 5.13 15.51
CA ALA A 437 -7.22 4.20 14.38
C ALA A 437 -6.97 2.75 14.81
N GLY A 438 -7.04 1.81 13.87
CA GLY A 438 -6.64 0.41 14.10
C GLY A 438 -5.17 0.30 14.56
N ILE A 439 -4.30 1.12 13.98
CA ILE A 439 -2.97 1.44 14.52
C ILE A 439 -2.78 2.96 14.54
N THR A 440 -2.71 3.55 15.73
CA THR A 440 -2.30 4.95 15.92
C THR A 440 -0.82 4.99 16.28
N VAL A 441 -0.04 5.71 15.48
CA VAL A 441 1.39 5.99 15.71
C VAL A 441 1.50 7.34 16.39
N LEU A 442 2.09 7.34 17.59
CA LEU A 442 2.37 8.56 18.37
C LEU A 442 3.88 8.62 18.61
N ALA A 443 4.51 9.77 18.40
CA ALA A 443 5.96 9.88 18.45
C ALA A 443 6.42 11.15 19.18
N LYS A 444 7.73 11.22 19.42
CA LYS A 444 8.38 12.38 20.02
C LYS A 444 9.26 13.10 19.00
N GLY A 445 9.03 14.38 18.79
CA GLY A 445 9.69 15.19 17.77
C GLY A 445 10.33 16.49 18.25
N VAL A 446 10.09 16.91 19.50
CA VAL A 446 10.63 18.17 20.04
C VAL A 446 11.20 18.07 21.46
N ASN A 447 12.16 18.95 21.75
CA ASN A 447 12.73 19.17 23.07
C ASN A 447 12.21 20.50 23.65
N PHE A 448 11.46 20.45 24.75
CA PHE A 448 10.87 21.63 25.39
C PHE A 448 11.79 22.20 26.49
N PRO A 449 12.09 23.52 26.49
CA PRO A 449 12.90 24.16 27.54
C PRO A 449 12.10 24.41 28.83
N SER A 450 10.77 24.46 28.76
CA SER A 450 9.85 24.69 29.88
C SER A 450 8.53 23.92 29.66
N ASN A 451 7.47 24.25 30.41
CA ASN A 451 6.18 23.57 30.37
C ASN A 451 5.53 23.62 28.95
N PRO A 452 5.31 22.48 28.27
CA PRO A 452 4.66 22.44 26.94
C PRO A 452 3.15 22.73 26.97
N TYR A 453 2.56 22.79 28.16
CA TYR A 453 1.16 23.13 28.43
C TYR A 453 1.06 24.45 29.21
N ASP A 454 1.83 25.46 28.83
CA ASP A 454 1.68 26.80 29.40
C ASP A 454 0.37 27.43 28.89
N PRO A 455 -0.63 27.67 29.76
CA PRO A 455 -1.93 28.18 29.33
C PRO A 455 -1.87 29.61 28.80
N THR A 456 -0.76 30.33 29.00
CA THR A 456 -0.57 31.68 28.44
C THR A 456 -0.14 31.68 26.97
N LEU A 457 0.19 30.51 26.40
CA LEU A 457 0.67 30.37 25.03
C LEU A 457 -0.41 29.95 24.02
N LEU A 458 -1.65 29.69 24.44
CA LEU A 458 -2.78 29.29 23.57
C LEU A 458 -2.40 28.17 22.59
N ALA A 459 -2.10 26.99 23.12
CA ALA A 459 -1.51 25.85 22.38
C ALA A 459 -0.16 26.12 21.66
N GLY A 460 0.44 27.30 21.77
CA GLY A 460 1.83 27.54 21.39
C GLY A 460 2.84 26.69 22.17
N PHE A 461 3.99 26.41 21.56
CA PHE A 461 5.14 25.84 22.26
C PHE A 461 6.01 26.93 22.91
N PRO A 462 6.68 26.63 24.03
CA PRO A 462 7.61 27.58 24.65
C PRO A 462 8.72 28.03 23.71
N ALA A 463 9.09 29.31 23.80
CA ALA A 463 10.20 29.88 23.04
C ALA A 463 11.51 29.13 23.34
N GLY A 464 12.22 28.72 22.28
CA GLY A 464 13.43 27.89 22.38
C GLY A 464 13.19 26.38 22.32
N THR A 465 11.95 25.93 22.08
CA THR A 465 11.66 24.53 21.69
C THR A 465 12.37 24.19 20.38
N THR A 466 12.98 23.01 20.28
CA THR A 466 13.80 22.58 19.13
C THR A 466 13.37 21.21 18.60
N LEU A 467 13.46 21.01 17.28
CA LEU A 467 13.21 19.71 16.63
C LEU A 467 14.25 18.65 17.03
N LEU A 468 13.82 17.38 17.09
CA LEU A 468 14.63 16.20 17.41
C LEU A 468 15.06 15.40 16.16
N GLN A 469 15.34 16.10 15.06
CA GLN A 469 15.80 15.52 13.80
C GLN A 469 17.30 15.85 13.60
N ASN A 470 18.11 14.85 13.24
CA ASN A 470 19.54 15.01 12.92
C ASN A 470 20.42 15.72 13.97
N ILE A 471 20.45 15.17 15.19
CA ILE A 471 21.11 15.72 16.38
C ILE A 471 22.65 15.72 16.21
N PRO A 472 23.35 16.87 16.40
CA PRO A 472 23.78 17.25 17.75
C PRO A 472 23.22 18.61 18.21
N GLU A 473 22.73 18.63 19.46
CA GLU A 473 22.42 19.86 20.19
C GLU A 473 23.64 20.79 20.33
N THR A 474 23.39 22.00 20.81
CA THR A 474 24.40 22.86 21.47
C THR A 474 24.91 22.30 22.82
N ALA A 475 25.04 20.97 22.96
CA ALA A 475 25.55 20.27 24.14
C ALA A 475 26.68 19.27 23.79
N PRO A 476 27.76 19.14 24.59
CA PRO A 476 29.08 18.84 24.03
C PRO A 476 29.49 17.36 23.95
N THR A 477 28.56 16.38 24.00
CA THR A 477 28.92 14.96 24.22
C THR A 477 28.22 13.89 23.36
N GLY A 478 27.37 14.24 22.38
CA GLY A 478 26.95 13.28 21.34
C GLY A 478 25.50 13.41 20.88
N ALA A 479 25.15 12.71 19.79
CA ALA A 479 23.77 12.59 19.32
C ALA A 479 22.91 11.84 20.35
N GLN A 480 21.75 12.38 20.74
CA GLN A 480 20.96 11.83 21.85
C GLN A 480 20.44 10.41 21.59
N CYS A 481 20.24 10.03 20.32
CA CYS A 481 19.92 8.64 19.93
C CYS A 481 20.98 7.61 20.41
N ALA A 482 22.22 8.05 20.64
CA ALA A 482 23.32 7.23 21.16
C ALA A 482 23.56 7.40 22.68
N ALA A 483 22.77 8.25 23.36
CA ALA A 483 22.85 8.38 24.80
C ALA A 483 22.34 7.11 25.50
N VAL A 484 22.93 6.76 26.65
CA VAL A 484 22.52 5.62 27.46
C VAL A 484 22.29 6.10 28.91
N PRO A 485 21.02 6.16 29.38
CA PRO A 485 19.78 5.86 28.66
C PRO A 485 19.46 6.89 27.55
N ASN A 486 18.74 6.48 26.51
CA ASN A 486 18.16 7.42 25.54
C ASN A 486 17.04 8.22 26.25
N PRO A 487 17.10 9.56 26.33
CA PRO A 487 16.07 10.37 26.96
C PRO A 487 14.77 10.45 26.17
N PHE A 488 14.80 10.13 24.87
CA PHE A 488 13.69 10.23 23.93
C PHE A 488 13.47 8.90 23.17
N PRO A 489 13.06 7.83 23.88
CA PRO A 489 12.92 6.48 23.31
C PRO A 489 11.77 6.34 22.30
N SER A 490 10.87 7.31 22.26
CA SER A 490 9.74 7.47 21.35
C SER A 490 10.05 8.35 20.13
N ASN A 491 11.29 8.84 19.96
CA ASN A 491 11.71 9.53 18.74
C ASN A 491 11.98 8.51 17.61
N TYR A 492 11.21 8.61 16.52
CA TYR A 492 11.28 7.70 15.37
C TYR A 492 12.53 7.90 14.50
N ALA A 493 13.14 9.09 14.51
CA ALA A 493 14.41 9.33 13.82
C ALA A 493 15.59 8.52 14.42
N CYS A 494 15.47 8.02 15.66
CA CYS A 494 16.55 7.32 16.35
C CYS A 494 16.64 5.81 16.07
N ASN A 495 15.58 5.15 15.60
CA ASN A 495 15.52 3.68 15.49
C ASN A 495 14.63 3.23 14.32
N PRO A 496 14.91 2.08 13.66
CA PRO A 496 14.09 1.60 12.57
C PRO A 496 12.67 1.24 13.06
N SER A 497 11.66 1.64 12.28
CA SER A 497 10.26 1.35 12.56
C SER A 497 9.52 0.89 11.30
N SER A 498 8.57 -0.02 11.46
CA SER A 498 7.74 -0.50 10.36
C SER A 498 6.40 -1.04 10.82
N ILE A 499 5.39 -0.95 9.95
CA ILE A 499 4.12 -1.66 10.01
C ILE A 499 4.07 -2.51 8.73
N ASP A 500 4.31 -3.81 8.85
CA ASP A 500 4.57 -4.68 7.70
C ASP A 500 3.77 -5.99 7.76
N GLY A 501 3.11 -6.39 6.66
CA GLY A 501 2.52 -7.72 6.52
C GLY A 501 1.28 -8.00 7.37
N LEU A 502 0.51 -6.98 7.75
CA LEU A 502 -0.67 -7.10 8.61
C LEU A 502 -1.97 -6.92 7.82
N GLY A 503 -3.00 -7.67 8.19
CA GLY A 503 -4.39 -7.32 7.85
C GLY A 503 -4.92 -6.33 8.88
N ILE A 504 -5.54 -5.23 8.47
CA ILE A 504 -6.10 -4.20 9.36
C ILE A 504 -7.53 -3.91 8.90
N THR A 505 -8.50 -4.16 9.77
CA THR A 505 -9.91 -4.10 9.39
C THR A 505 -10.82 -3.67 10.54
N ASN A 506 -12.00 -3.16 10.17
CA ASN A 506 -13.12 -2.92 11.07
C ASN A 506 -12.77 -1.92 12.20
N SER A 507 -11.87 -0.98 11.90
CA SER A 507 -11.80 0.31 12.59
C SER A 507 -12.97 1.17 12.11
N SER A 508 -13.61 1.90 13.01
CA SER A 508 -14.72 2.81 12.71
C SER A 508 -14.54 4.11 13.50
N GLN A 509 -13.36 4.69 13.40
CA GLN A 509 -12.78 5.70 14.29
C GLN A 509 -12.06 6.77 13.47
N GLY A 510 -11.91 8.00 14.00
CA GLY A 510 -11.54 9.19 13.22
C GLY A 510 -10.29 9.08 12.33
N GLY A 511 -9.29 8.28 12.70
CA GLY A 511 -8.06 8.03 11.94
C GLY A 511 -8.05 6.76 11.06
N GLY A 512 -9.16 6.03 10.94
CA GLY A 512 -9.29 4.91 9.99
C GLY A 512 -8.45 3.67 10.35
N GLY A 513 -7.81 3.07 9.36
CA GLY A 513 -6.99 1.86 9.49
C GLY A 513 -5.65 2.11 10.20
N ILE A 514 -4.82 3.00 9.66
CA ILE A 514 -3.55 3.45 10.25
C ILE A 514 -3.54 4.98 10.31
N PHE A 515 -3.21 5.56 11.47
CA PHE A 515 -3.03 7.00 11.64
C PHE A 515 -1.65 7.30 12.19
N VAL A 516 -0.83 8.01 11.41
CA VAL A 516 0.45 8.58 11.84
C VAL A 516 0.22 10.04 12.21
N HIS A 517 0.07 10.30 13.50
CA HIS A 517 -0.31 11.61 14.03
C HIS A 517 0.74 12.69 13.71
N GLY A 518 1.94 12.55 14.27
CA GLY A 518 3.05 13.47 14.09
C GLY A 518 4.37 12.82 14.50
N TRP A 519 5.48 13.39 14.06
CA TRP A 519 6.85 13.00 14.42
C TRP A 519 7.25 11.56 14.01
N GLY A 520 6.51 10.95 13.08
CA GLY A 520 6.65 9.57 12.59
C GLY A 520 7.81 9.35 11.61
N HIS A 521 8.97 9.97 11.85
CA HIS A 521 10.07 10.04 10.88
C HIS A 521 10.62 8.68 10.45
N ASN A 522 10.82 8.49 9.14
CA ASN A 522 11.39 7.28 8.51
C ASN A 522 10.58 6.00 8.79
N LEU A 523 9.28 6.12 9.06
CA LEU A 523 8.38 4.98 9.22
C LEU A 523 8.09 4.31 7.86
N GLN A 524 8.21 2.98 7.83
CA GLN A 524 7.82 2.15 6.70
C GLN A 524 6.42 1.56 6.93
N ILE A 525 5.50 1.68 5.97
CA ILE A 525 4.18 1.04 6.00
C ILE A 525 4.04 0.22 4.72
N GLY A 526 4.16 -1.10 4.78
CA GLY A 526 4.12 -1.90 3.55
C GLY A 526 3.64 -3.33 3.65
N ASN A 527 3.27 -3.91 2.51
CA ASN A 527 2.73 -5.28 2.41
C ASN A 527 1.49 -5.52 3.30
N ASN A 528 0.77 -4.48 3.71
CA ASN A 528 -0.43 -4.61 4.55
C ASN A 528 -1.70 -4.74 3.69
N ARG A 529 -2.75 -5.29 4.30
CA ARG A 529 -4.10 -5.34 3.72
C ARG A 529 -5.05 -4.56 4.61
N ILE A 530 -5.36 -3.34 4.21
CA ILE A 530 -6.12 -2.34 4.98
C ILE A 530 -7.50 -2.24 4.34
N VAL A 531 -8.48 -2.91 4.96
CA VAL A 531 -9.79 -3.14 4.34
C VAL A 531 -10.97 -2.95 5.28
N SER A 532 -12.05 -2.35 4.79
CA SER A 532 -13.30 -2.14 5.54
C SER A 532 -13.07 -1.40 6.87
N ASN A 533 -12.31 -0.30 6.80
CA ASN A 533 -12.17 0.67 7.87
C ASN A 533 -12.93 1.95 7.52
N ALA A 534 -13.44 2.64 8.53
CA ALA A 534 -14.05 3.96 8.40
C ALA A 534 -13.37 4.95 9.35
N GLY A 535 -13.25 6.20 8.92
CA GLY A 535 -12.74 7.31 9.73
C GLY A 535 -13.12 8.67 9.16
N THR A 536 -12.84 9.74 9.91
CA THR A 536 -13.23 11.11 9.59
C THR A 536 -12.14 11.83 8.77
N LEU A 537 -10.87 11.53 9.09
CA LEU A 537 -9.68 12.08 8.42
C LEU A 537 -9.22 11.24 7.23
N SER A 538 -9.44 9.93 7.31
CA SER A 538 -9.19 8.97 6.23
C SER A 538 -9.84 7.64 6.58
N GLY A 539 -10.22 6.86 5.57
CA GLY A 539 -10.64 5.48 5.78
C GLY A 539 -9.45 4.54 6.00
N GLY A 540 -8.44 4.57 5.12
CA GLY A 540 -7.34 3.60 5.09
C GLY A 540 -6.10 4.03 5.90
N ILE A 541 -5.27 4.91 5.33
CA ILE A 541 -4.03 5.41 5.96
C ILE A 541 -4.07 6.93 6.03
N ASN A 542 -3.88 7.52 7.22
CA ASN A 542 -3.66 8.94 7.40
C ASN A 542 -2.22 9.21 7.88
N VAL A 543 -1.53 10.18 7.28
CA VAL A 543 -0.22 10.68 7.70
C VAL A 543 -0.29 12.19 7.89
N GLY A 544 0.00 12.67 9.10
CA GLY A 544 -0.34 14.02 9.53
C GLY A 544 -1.85 14.15 9.82
N GLN A 545 -2.30 15.37 10.14
CA GLN A 545 -3.71 15.70 10.30
C GLN A 545 -4.10 16.86 9.36
N GLY A 546 -5.39 16.97 9.04
CA GLY A 546 -5.91 17.99 8.12
C GLY A 546 -5.75 19.44 8.61
N GLU A 547 -5.49 19.63 9.90
CA GLU A 547 -5.22 20.92 10.51
C GLU A 547 -3.72 21.15 10.74
N TYR A 548 -3.30 22.40 10.59
CA TYR A 548 -1.89 22.78 10.52
C TYR A 548 -1.64 24.14 11.17
N PRO A 549 -0.44 24.36 11.75
CA PRO A 549 -0.01 25.69 12.17
C PRO A 549 0.25 26.58 10.94
N PRO A 550 0.33 27.92 11.10
CA PRO A 550 0.72 28.82 10.01
C PRO A 550 2.11 28.49 9.43
N ALA A 551 2.27 28.71 8.13
CA ALA A 551 3.48 28.46 7.37
C ALA A 551 4.77 28.99 8.01
N TYR A 552 5.81 28.15 8.02
CA TYR A 552 7.16 28.56 8.41
C TYR A 552 7.82 29.36 7.30
N ILE A 553 7.95 30.67 7.49
CA ILE A 553 8.46 31.58 6.48
C ILE A 553 9.96 31.87 6.70
N GLN A 554 10.76 31.71 5.64
CA GLN A 554 12.18 32.00 5.65
C GLN A 554 12.46 33.47 5.96
N GLY A 555 13.17 33.72 7.06
CA GLY A 555 13.57 35.07 7.49
C GLY A 555 12.54 35.81 8.37
N ALA A 556 11.37 35.21 8.65
CA ALA A 556 10.34 35.83 9.49
C ALA A 556 10.69 35.84 10.99
N GLY A 557 11.72 35.08 11.41
CA GLY A 557 12.28 35.13 12.77
C GLY A 557 11.26 34.69 13.82
N VAL A 558 10.97 35.56 14.78
CA VAL A 558 10.04 35.27 15.91
C VAL A 558 8.56 35.15 15.50
N LEU A 559 8.22 35.38 14.23
CA LEU A 559 6.88 35.18 13.71
C LEU A 559 6.59 33.71 13.37
N ASN A 560 7.62 32.89 13.14
CA ASN A 560 7.42 31.44 12.98
C ASN A 560 7.14 30.83 14.36
N ALA A 561 6.06 30.04 14.47
CA ALA A 561 5.79 29.26 15.67
C ALA A 561 6.95 28.28 15.95
N ALA A 562 7.27 28.09 17.24
CA ALA A 562 8.23 27.05 17.62
C ALA A 562 7.64 25.66 17.32
N PRO A 563 8.44 24.66 16.90
CA PRO A 563 9.90 24.64 16.87
C PRO A 563 10.53 25.29 15.62
N GLY A 564 9.74 25.61 14.60
CA GLY A 564 10.22 26.02 13.28
C GLY A 564 10.67 24.83 12.41
N SER A 565 11.08 25.12 11.17
CA SER A 565 11.45 24.10 10.19
C SER A 565 12.77 23.39 10.49
N CYS A 566 12.91 22.15 10.02
CA CYS A 566 14.18 21.42 9.97
C CYS A 566 15.13 21.89 8.85
N GLU A 567 14.64 22.71 7.91
CA GLU A 567 15.41 23.25 6.80
C GLU A 567 15.42 24.78 6.77
N ALA A 568 16.31 25.35 5.95
CA ALA A 568 16.41 26.79 5.73
C ALA A 568 16.65 27.09 4.26
N SER A 569 15.98 28.12 3.75
CA SER A 569 16.12 28.59 2.38
C SER A 569 17.06 29.81 2.30
N PRO A 570 17.88 29.95 1.24
CA PRO A 570 18.59 31.21 0.98
C PRO A 570 17.66 32.31 0.44
N VAL A 571 16.39 32.02 0.16
CA VAL A 571 15.41 32.95 -0.41
C VAL A 571 14.45 33.45 0.68
N PRO A 572 14.50 34.75 1.07
CA PRO A 572 13.54 35.32 2.01
C PRO A 572 12.09 35.15 1.52
N ASN A 573 11.17 34.99 2.47
CA ASN A 573 9.73 34.77 2.25
C ASN A 573 9.36 33.42 1.61
N ALA A 574 10.30 32.49 1.40
CA ALA A 574 9.95 31.14 0.99
C ALA A 574 9.31 30.39 2.16
N VAL A 575 8.22 29.66 1.89
CA VAL A 575 7.66 28.69 2.85
C VAL A 575 8.65 27.52 2.98
N LEU A 576 8.88 27.06 4.20
CA LEU A 576 9.79 25.97 4.57
C LEU A 576 8.97 24.72 4.95
N PRO A 577 9.54 23.50 4.87
CA PRO A 577 8.86 22.28 5.31
C PRO A 577 8.53 22.36 6.81
N TYR A 578 7.40 21.81 7.24
CA TYR A 578 7.04 21.76 8.66
C TYR A 578 7.88 20.72 9.42
N CYS A 579 8.29 19.67 8.70
CA CYS A 579 9.05 18.54 9.18
C CYS A 579 8.34 17.78 10.31
N GLU A 580 7.01 17.62 10.22
CA GLU A 580 6.23 16.90 11.22
C GLU A 580 6.34 15.39 10.99
N ASN A 581 6.10 14.90 9.78
CA ASN A 581 6.28 13.51 9.38
C ASN A 581 7.25 13.45 8.19
N VAL A 582 8.48 12.98 8.42
CA VAL A 582 9.58 13.11 7.43
C VAL A 582 10.00 11.74 6.90
N ASN A 583 10.12 11.58 5.58
CA ASN A 583 10.50 10.32 4.90
C ASN A 583 9.59 9.13 5.24
N VAL A 584 8.27 9.34 5.38
CA VAL A 584 7.33 8.21 5.55
C VAL A 584 7.18 7.47 4.22
N ASN A 585 7.45 6.17 4.22
CA ASN A 585 7.41 5.34 3.01
C ASN A 585 6.26 4.33 3.09
N VAL A 586 5.25 4.52 2.24
CA VAL A 586 4.03 3.72 2.16
C VAL A 586 4.05 2.94 0.84
N HIS A 587 4.25 1.63 0.89
CA HIS A 587 4.46 0.84 -0.33
C HIS A 587 3.90 -0.58 -0.32
N ASN A 588 3.49 -1.10 -1.48
CA ASN A 588 2.99 -2.47 -1.64
C ASN A 588 1.78 -2.85 -0.75
N ASN A 589 0.94 -1.90 -0.35
CA ASN A 589 -0.27 -2.17 0.43
C ASN A 589 -1.49 -2.43 -0.49
N ASP A 590 -2.41 -3.30 -0.05
CA ASP A 590 -3.79 -3.43 -0.55
C ASP A 590 -4.70 -2.56 0.34
N ILE A 591 -5.17 -1.44 -0.19
CA ILE A 591 -5.96 -0.42 0.51
C ILE A 591 -7.31 -0.34 -0.19
N ALA A 592 -8.29 -1.07 0.32
CA ALA A 592 -9.55 -1.28 -0.40
C ALA A 592 -10.80 -1.26 0.49
N LEU A 593 -11.90 -0.75 -0.06
CA LEU A 593 -13.21 -0.72 0.62
C LEU A 593 -13.20 0.03 1.96
N ASN A 594 -12.35 1.05 2.10
CA ASN A 594 -12.35 1.95 3.27
C ASN A 594 -13.17 3.21 2.96
N SER A 595 -13.70 3.87 3.99
CA SER A 595 -14.51 5.08 3.85
C SER A 595 -14.04 6.22 4.73
N SER A 596 -13.78 7.38 4.13
CA SER A 596 -13.71 8.65 4.86
C SER A 596 -15.11 9.26 4.95
N THR A 597 -15.51 9.75 6.12
CA THR A 597 -16.85 10.28 6.39
C THR A 597 -16.92 11.78 6.66
N GLY A 598 -15.76 12.46 6.72
CA GLY A 598 -15.65 13.93 6.80
C GLY A 598 -16.25 14.59 8.04
N ASP A 599 -15.90 15.87 8.23
CA ASP A 599 -16.74 16.79 8.98
C ASP A 599 -17.27 17.84 7.99
N GLU A 600 -18.45 17.57 7.46
CA GLU A 600 -19.01 18.28 6.30
C GLU A 600 -20.43 18.78 6.59
N LEU A 601 -20.72 19.18 7.84
CA LEU A 601 -21.87 20.04 8.07
C LEU A 601 -21.59 21.42 7.46
N PHE A 602 -20.55 22.10 7.96
CA PHE A 602 -19.96 23.33 7.42
C PHE A 602 -18.52 23.42 7.95
N SER A 603 -17.49 23.45 7.09
CA SER A 603 -16.25 24.23 7.28
C SER A 603 -15.28 24.09 6.11
N ALA A 604 -14.24 24.93 6.10
CA ALA A 604 -13.11 24.84 5.16
C ALA A 604 -12.19 23.61 5.39
N THR A 605 -12.51 22.72 6.33
CA THR A 605 -11.67 21.56 6.68
C THR A 605 -11.79 20.45 5.62
N PRO A 606 -10.70 19.92 5.04
CA PRO A 606 -10.82 18.84 4.07
C PRO A 606 -11.19 17.56 4.79
N ALA A 607 -12.36 16.99 4.49
CA ALA A 607 -12.59 15.57 4.68
C ALA A 607 -11.49 14.82 3.90
N GLY A 608 -10.58 14.16 4.62
CA GLY A 608 -9.43 13.53 3.96
C GLY A 608 -9.83 12.26 3.22
N ALA A 609 -8.88 11.68 2.49
CA ALA A 609 -9.21 10.72 1.45
C ALA A 609 -9.67 9.35 1.96
N GLY A 610 -10.56 8.70 1.20
CA GLY A 610 -11.10 7.38 1.53
C GLY A 610 -10.03 6.30 1.67
N GLY A 611 -9.07 6.27 0.75
CA GLY A 611 -7.92 5.36 0.78
C GLY A 611 -6.75 5.87 1.62
N VAL A 612 -6.08 6.94 1.18
CA VAL A 612 -4.84 7.45 1.81
C VAL A 612 -4.77 8.98 1.83
N SER A 613 -4.60 9.57 3.02
CA SER A 613 -4.31 10.99 3.23
C SER A 613 -2.84 11.22 3.59
N PHE A 614 -2.18 12.13 2.87
CA PHE A 614 -0.95 12.79 3.28
C PHE A 614 -1.26 14.26 3.53
N CYS A 615 -1.26 14.65 4.80
CA CYS A 615 -1.60 16.00 5.22
C CYS A 615 -0.35 16.89 5.36
N THR A 616 -0.54 18.18 5.65
CA THR A 616 0.53 19.17 5.88
C THR A 616 1.67 18.60 6.74
N GLY A 617 2.91 18.91 6.36
CA GLY A 617 4.10 18.45 7.09
C GLY A 617 4.46 16.98 6.89
N SER A 618 3.82 16.27 5.94
CA SER A 618 4.24 14.96 5.44
C SER A 618 5.45 15.07 4.49
N ASP A 619 6.47 15.83 4.88
CA ASP A 619 7.59 16.18 4.01
C ASP A 619 8.38 14.93 3.57
N TYR A 620 8.69 14.85 2.26
CA TYR A 620 9.42 13.75 1.62
C TYR A 620 8.74 12.38 1.71
N TYR A 621 7.40 12.31 1.78
CA TYR A 621 6.70 11.03 1.71
C TYR A 621 6.94 10.31 0.38
N GLN A 622 6.92 8.97 0.44
CA GLN A 622 6.91 8.09 -0.74
C GLN A 622 5.66 7.22 -0.69
N PHE A 623 4.88 7.22 -1.76
CA PHE A 623 3.68 6.41 -1.91
C PHE A 623 3.80 5.56 -3.18
N ASN A 624 4.39 4.35 -3.05
CA ASN A 624 4.91 3.62 -4.22
C ASN A 624 4.35 2.18 -4.31
N TYR A 625 3.96 1.73 -5.51
CA TYR A 625 3.52 0.34 -5.78
C TYR A 625 2.30 -0.16 -4.95
N ASN A 626 1.42 0.73 -4.49
CA ASN A 626 0.21 0.37 -3.74
C ASN A 626 -0.98 0.06 -4.69
N TRP A 627 -1.93 -0.72 -4.16
CA TRP A 627 -3.24 -0.97 -4.76
C TRP A 627 -4.30 -0.24 -3.94
N VAL A 628 -4.97 0.74 -4.54
CA VAL A 628 -5.97 1.61 -3.90
C VAL A 628 -7.29 1.43 -4.63
N CYS A 629 -8.21 0.64 -4.09
CA CYS A 629 -9.37 0.14 -4.82
C CYS A 629 -10.70 0.29 -4.10
N GLY A 630 -11.67 0.96 -4.73
CA GLY A 630 -13.05 1.01 -4.23
C GLY A 630 -13.20 1.67 -2.86
N ASN A 631 -12.33 2.62 -2.53
CA ASN A 631 -12.47 3.45 -1.34
C ASN A 631 -13.43 4.62 -1.60
N LEU A 632 -14.05 5.12 -0.53
CA LEU A 632 -15.08 6.15 -0.57
C LEU A 632 -14.64 7.36 0.28
N SER A 633 -14.83 8.58 -0.21
CA SER A 633 -14.82 9.79 0.63
C SER A 633 -16.17 10.47 0.49
N THR A 634 -16.72 10.94 1.60
CA THR A 634 -17.87 11.86 1.57
C THR A 634 -17.48 13.24 1.07
N GLY A 635 -16.18 13.57 1.04
CA GLY A 635 -15.66 14.81 0.49
C GLY A 635 -14.62 14.58 -0.60
N ASP A 636 -13.63 15.48 -0.66
CA ASP A 636 -12.56 15.42 -1.64
C ASP A 636 -11.67 14.16 -1.44
N GLY A 637 -11.15 13.59 -2.52
CA GLY A 637 -10.21 12.45 -2.47
C GLY A 637 -10.84 11.08 -2.23
N GLY A 638 -11.40 10.43 -3.24
CA GLY A 638 -11.88 9.04 -3.08
C GLY A 638 -10.74 8.06 -2.78
N GLY A 639 -9.68 8.10 -3.58
CA GLY A 639 -8.52 7.21 -3.48
C GLY A 639 -7.39 7.77 -2.62
N VAL A 640 -6.69 8.79 -3.12
CA VAL A 640 -5.50 9.38 -2.48
C VAL A 640 -5.65 10.89 -2.38
N GLY A 641 -5.29 11.47 -1.23
CA GLY A 641 -5.24 12.90 -1.00
C GLY A 641 -3.85 13.36 -0.58
N HIS A 642 -3.30 14.32 -1.32
CA HIS A 642 -2.27 15.23 -0.83
C HIS A 642 -2.99 16.51 -0.38
N LEU A 643 -2.98 16.80 0.90
CA LEU A 643 -3.84 17.81 1.54
C LEU A 643 -3.00 18.77 2.35
N GLY A 644 -2.95 20.03 1.93
CA GLY A 644 -2.06 21.00 2.56
C GLY A 644 -0.63 20.94 2.04
N PHE A 645 0.30 21.50 2.81
CA PHE A 645 1.64 21.83 2.32
C PHE A 645 2.68 20.77 2.72
N SER A 646 3.28 20.09 1.74
CA SER A 646 4.38 19.14 1.97
C SER A 646 5.46 19.22 0.89
N TYR A 647 6.73 19.20 1.30
CA TYR A 647 7.89 19.20 0.40
C TYR A 647 8.08 17.86 -0.31
N ASN A 648 8.29 17.91 -1.63
CA ASN A 648 8.84 16.82 -2.46
C ASN A 648 8.20 15.44 -2.25
N GLY A 649 6.87 15.39 -2.12
CA GLY A 649 6.13 14.12 -2.10
C GLY A 649 6.24 13.35 -3.42
N ASP A 650 6.23 12.02 -3.35
CA ASP A 650 6.34 11.14 -4.51
C ASP A 650 5.19 10.13 -4.53
N ILE A 651 4.44 10.10 -5.64
CA ILE A 651 3.30 9.19 -5.88
C ILE A 651 3.63 8.42 -7.17
N GLU A 652 4.19 7.22 -7.06
CA GLU A 652 4.60 6.46 -8.24
C GLU A 652 4.24 4.97 -8.29
N HIS A 653 4.02 4.46 -9.50
CA HIS A 653 3.77 3.04 -9.78
C HIS A 653 2.55 2.42 -9.06
N ASN A 654 1.61 3.23 -8.56
CA ASN A 654 0.40 2.74 -7.91
C ASN A 654 -0.70 2.36 -8.91
N THR A 655 -1.64 1.53 -8.46
CA THR A 655 -2.93 1.30 -9.13
C THR A 655 -4.04 1.89 -8.28
N ILE A 656 -4.67 2.96 -8.76
CA ILE A 656 -5.69 3.75 -8.05
C ILE A 656 -6.99 3.65 -8.85
N ILE A 657 -7.89 2.78 -8.42
CA ILE A 657 -9.04 2.38 -9.24
C ILE A 657 -10.38 2.31 -8.50
N PHE A 658 -11.46 2.64 -9.22
CA PHE A 658 -12.85 2.57 -8.73
C PHE A 658 -13.13 3.32 -7.41
N ASN A 659 -12.26 4.25 -7.01
CA ASN A 659 -12.46 5.04 -5.80
C ASN A 659 -13.44 6.19 -6.08
N GLN A 660 -14.11 6.69 -5.05
CA GLN A 660 -15.25 7.58 -5.21
C GLN A 660 -15.27 8.72 -4.18
N SER A 661 -15.38 9.95 -4.68
CA SER A 661 -15.76 11.13 -3.90
C SER A 661 -17.25 11.41 -4.16
N THR A 662 -18.06 11.43 -3.10
CA THR A 662 -19.50 11.66 -3.19
C THR A 662 -20.04 12.43 -2.00
N ASN A 663 -20.64 13.58 -2.27
CA ASN A 663 -21.36 14.35 -1.28
C ASN A 663 -22.73 14.76 -1.86
N PRO A 664 -23.84 14.65 -1.11
CA PRO A 664 -25.17 15.02 -1.58
C PRO A 664 -25.46 16.53 -1.55
N THR A 665 -24.68 17.35 -0.83
CA THR A 665 -24.96 18.79 -0.63
C THR A 665 -23.90 19.70 -1.26
N ILE A 666 -22.62 19.30 -1.25
CA ILE A 666 -21.48 20.08 -1.78
C ILE A 666 -20.75 19.36 -2.92
N PRO A 667 -20.08 20.06 -3.85
CA PRO A 667 -19.12 19.45 -4.77
C PRO A 667 -17.96 18.72 -4.07
N ALA A 668 -17.83 17.42 -4.35
CA ALA A 668 -16.70 16.58 -3.95
C ALA A 668 -15.88 16.16 -5.18
N ASN A 669 -14.57 16.36 -5.13
CA ASN A 669 -13.62 16.34 -6.24
C ASN A 669 -12.50 15.30 -6.02
N GLY A 670 -11.77 14.94 -7.09
CA GLY A 670 -10.58 14.10 -6.95
C GLY A 670 -10.91 12.64 -6.64
N GLY A 671 -11.74 12.00 -7.47
CA GLY A 671 -12.19 10.62 -7.23
C GLY A 671 -11.02 9.64 -7.07
N GLY A 672 -10.01 9.74 -7.94
CA GLY A 672 -8.76 8.97 -7.85
C GLY A 672 -7.74 9.65 -6.95
N ILE A 673 -7.29 10.85 -7.35
CA ILE A 673 -6.32 11.67 -6.59
C ILE A 673 -6.87 13.09 -6.42
N ILE A 674 -6.80 13.64 -5.20
CA ILE A 674 -6.86 15.07 -4.93
C ILE A 674 -5.46 15.57 -4.54
N VAL A 675 -5.05 16.71 -5.11
CA VAL A 675 -3.92 17.51 -4.62
C VAL A 675 -4.49 18.89 -4.30
N MET A 676 -4.61 19.16 -3.01
CA MET A 676 -5.16 20.38 -2.45
C MET A 676 -4.09 21.10 -1.63
N GLY A 677 -3.94 22.42 -1.81
CA GLY A 677 -3.19 23.23 -0.86
C GLY A 677 -3.90 23.36 0.49
N THR A 678 -3.29 24.07 1.44
CA THR A 678 -3.95 24.39 2.72
C THR A 678 -5.22 25.20 2.45
N PRO A 679 -6.43 24.78 2.86
CA PRO A 679 -7.63 25.57 2.63
C PRO A 679 -7.61 26.92 3.37
N ASP A 680 -8.61 27.75 3.10
CA ASP A 680 -8.68 29.12 3.61
C ASP A 680 -8.72 29.15 5.16
N ALA A 681 -8.22 30.24 5.74
CA ALA A 681 -8.38 30.47 7.17
C ALA A 681 -9.86 30.80 7.46
N ASP A 682 -10.45 30.21 8.50
CA ASP A 682 -11.85 30.50 8.85
C ASP A 682 -12.09 32.01 9.02
N ILE A 683 -13.19 32.47 8.43
CA ILE A 683 -13.59 33.86 8.33
C ILE A 683 -14.73 34.07 9.33
N VAL A 684 -14.37 34.43 10.57
CA VAL A 684 -15.34 34.70 11.64
C VAL A 684 -16.41 35.72 11.23
N CYS A 685 -17.67 35.30 11.19
CA CYS A 685 -18.82 36.16 10.88
C CYS A 685 -18.98 37.34 11.85
N ASN A 686 -19.08 38.56 11.30
CA ASN A 686 -19.65 39.76 11.95
C ASN A 686 -19.09 40.16 13.32
N GLY A 687 -17.87 39.75 13.68
CA GLY A 687 -17.26 40.07 14.97
C GLY A 687 -17.95 39.42 16.18
N ASN A 688 -18.76 38.38 15.96
CA ASN A 688 -19.35 37.58 17.02
C ASN A 688 -18.55 36.27 17.20
N ALA A 689 -17.40 36.36 17.86
CA ALA A 689 -16.51 35.23 18.16
C ALA A 689 -17.09 34.18 19.15
N THR A 690 -18.41 34.08 19.29
CA THR A 690 -19.10 33.11 20.16
C THR A 690 -19.98 32.12 19.41
N ILE A 691 -20.07 32.25 18.09
CA ILE A 691 -20.73 31.29 17.21
C ILE A 691 -19.78 31.05 16.05
N ASP A 692 -19.19 29.86 16.05
CA ASP A 692 -18.52 29.31 14.87
C ASP A 692 -19.54 29.23 13.72
N GLN A 693 -19.23 29.93 12.63
CA GLN A 693 -20.07 30.02 11.45
C GLN A 693 -19.21 30.51 10.28
N ASP A 694 -18.93 29.61 9.34
CA ASP A 694 -18.18 29.93 8.12
C ASP A 694 -18.85 31.06 7.34
N CYS A 695 -18.17 32.21 7.24
CA CYS A 695 -18.66 33.33 6.45
C CYS A 695 -17.97 33.40 5.08
N VAL A 696 -18.75 33.27 4.01
CA VAL A 696 -18.26 33.57 2.66
C VAL A 696 -17.83 35.05 2.57
N PRO A 697 -16.59 35.36 2.15
CA PRO A 697 -16.06 36.72 2.14
C PRO A 697 -16.75 37.63 1.12
N PHE A 698 -16.75 38.93 1.40
CA PHE A 698 -17.39 39.92 0.53
C PHE A 698 -16.70 39.96 -0.84
N GLY A 699 -17.46 39.54 -1.86
CA GLY A 699 -17.03 39.45 -3.26
C GLY A 699 -16.85 38.02 -3.79
N ALA A 700 -16.86 37.00 -2.93
CA ALA A 700 -17.00 35.61 -3.35
C ALA A 700 -18.46 35.29 -3.76
N PRO A 701 -18.71 34.25 -4.57
CA PRO A 701 -20.07 33.78 -4.87
C PRO A 701 -20.82 33.47 -3.56
N GLY A 702 -21.99 34.09 -3.34
CA GLY A 702 -22.75 33.92 -2.09
C GLY A 702 -22.32 34.81 -0.91
N GLY A 703 -21.25 35.59 -1.03
CA GLY A 703 -20.71 36.42 0.06
C GLY A 703 -21.60 37.57 0.52
N ASN A 704 -21.64 37.81 1.83
CA ASN A 704 -22.44 38.88 2.44
C ASN A 704 -21.75 40.25 2.31
N PRO A 705 -22.44 41.33 1.87
CA PRO A 705 -21.86 42.68 1.74
C PRO A 705 -21.41 43.36 3.06
N ALA A 706 -21.56 42.71 4.21
CA ALA A 706 -21.07 43.19 5.51
C ALA A 706 -19.74 42.54 5.99
N THR A 707 -19.18 41.56 5.27
CA THR A 707 -18.03 40.75 5.73
C THR A 707 -16.68 41.18 5.15
N THR A 708 -15.61 40.51 5.59
CA THR A 708 -14.21 40.70 5.18
C THR A 708 -14.05 40.70 3.65
N PRO A 709 -13.35 41.69 3.04
CA PRO A 709 -13.15 41.73 1.60
C PRO A 709 -12.13 40.67 1.14
N LEU A 710 -12.31 40.14 -0.08
CA LEU A 710 -11.42 39.12 -0.68
C LEU A 710 -9.90 39.41 -0.61
N SER A 711 -9.49 40.68 -0.59
CA SER A 711 -8.07 41.08 -0.49
C SER A 711 -7.52 41.18 0.93
N ALA A 712 -8.34 40.85 1.94
CA ALA A 712 -7.93 40.69 3.34
C ALA A 712 -7.98 39.22 3.79
N VAL A 713 -8.45 38.33 2.90
CA VAL A 713 -8.41 36.88 3.03
C VAL A 713 -7.12 36.41 2.35
N GLY A 714 -6.28 35.64 3.04
CA GLY A 714 -5.04 35.11 2.46
C GLY A 714 -5.34 33.98 1.48
N PRO A 715 -4.64 33.86 0.34
CA PRO A 715 -4.70 32.63 -0.43
C PRO A 715 -3.95 31.51 0.30
N SER A 716 -4.35 30.26 0.05
CA SER A 716 -3.65 29.03 0.46
C SER A 716 -2.12 29.12 0.39
N ASP A 717 -1.41 28.49 1.32
CA ASP A 717 0.06 28.32 1.22
C ASP A 717 0.46 27.30 0.13
N GLY A 718 -0.52 26.55 -0.35
CA GLY A 718 -0.43 25.65 -1.48
C GLY A 718 -0.03 24.23 -1.11
N ALA A 719 0.17 23.39 -2.13
CA ALA A 719 0.53 21.98 -1.94
C ALA A 719 2.02 21.79 -1.57
N GLY A 720 2.85 22.82 -1.73
CA GLY A 720 4.29 22.73 -1.57
C GLY A 720 5.05 22.37 -2.86
N PRO A 721 6.38 22.44 -2.83
CA PRO A 721 7.22 22.29 -4.02
C PRO A 721 7.54 20.83 -4.33
N GLY A 722 7.61 20.51 -5.63
CA GLY A 722 8.32 19.32 -6.11
C GLY A 722 7.53 18.02 -6.09
N LEU A 723 6.20 18.07 -5.92
CA LEU A 723 5.34 16.89 -5.97
C LEU A 723 5.43 16.19 -7.34
N VAL A 724 5.69 14.88 -7.32
CA VAL A 724 5.72 14.02 -8.51
C VAL A 724 4.56 13.03 -8.47
N ILE A 725 3.85 12.90 -9.59
CA ILE A 725 2.86 11.86 -9.84
C ILE A 725 3.31 11.10 -11.10
N ASN A 726 3.95 9.94 -10.91
CA ASN A 726 4.69 9.24 -11.98
C ASN A 726 4.21 7.79 -12.21
N ALA A 727 3.95 7.42 -13.46
CA ALA A 727 3.76 6.02 -13.89
C ALA A 727 2.67 5.23 -13.13
N ASN A 728 1.62 5.91 -12.65
CA ASN A 728 0.45 5.30 -12.00
C ASN A 728 -0.61 4.88 -13.03
N LEU A 729 -1.42 3.88 -12.67
CA LEU A 729 -2.70 3.59 -13.32
C LEU A 729 -3.83 4.19 -12.49
N ILE A 730 -4.58 5.12 -13.08
CA ILE A 730 -5.68 5.86 -12.45
C ILE A 730 -6.95 5.60 -13.29
N MET A 731 -7.77 4.64 -12.88
CA MET A 731 -8.86 4.11 -13.72
C MET A 731 -10.19 3.92 -12.99
N GLY A 732 -11.29 4.33 -13.60
CA GLY A 732 -12.63 4.02 -13.07
C GLY A 732 -13.06 4.81 -11.84
N ASN A 733 -12.27 5.79 -11.42
CA ASN A 733 -12.58 6.59 -10.24
C ASN A 733 -13.67 7.64 -10.56
N ALA A 734 -14.42 8.07 -9.55
CA ALA A 734 -15.58 8.95 -9.71
C ALA A 734 -15.55 10.14 -8.74
N ALA A 735 -15.62 11.36 -9.27
CA ALA A 735 -15.97 12.56 -8.52
C ALA A 735 -17.45 12.86 -8.81
N GLU A 736 -18.39 12.36 -8.00
CA GLU A 736 -19.82 12.29 -8.38
C GLU A 736 -20.47 13.65 -8.61
N ALA A 737 -20.14 14.65 -7.77
CA ALA A 737 -20.72 15.98 -7.80
C ALA A 737 -19.71 17.09 -8.14
N GLY A 738 -18.42 16.77 -8.19
CA GLY A 738 -17.34 17.73 -8.44
C GLY A 738 -16.51 17.39 -9.68
N ASN A 739 -15.23 17.78 -9.61
CA ASN A 739 -14.29 17.83 -10.71
C ASN A 739 -13.16 16.80 -10.54
N GLY A 740 -12.43 16.48 -11.62
CA GLY A 740 -11.20 15.68 -11.50
C GLY A 740 -11.48 14.24 -11.08
N GLY A 741 -12.22 13.50 -11.91
CA GLY A 741 -12.54 12.08 -11.65
C GLY A 741 -11.26 11.25 -11.44
N GLY A 742 -10.28 11.44 -12.32
CA GLY A 742 -8.93 10.89 -12.19
C GLY A 742 -8.06 11.70 -11.21
N ILE A 743 -7.76 12.96 -11.55
CA ILE A 743 -6.96 13.86 -10.69
C ILE A 743 -7.63 15.24 -10.58
N ALA A 744 -7.77 15.77 -9.37
CA ALA A 744 -8.11 17.17 -9.14
C ALA A 744 -6.92 17.94 -8.53
N PHE A 745 -6.58 19.09 -9.11
CA PHE A 745 -5.63 20.06 -8.56
C PHE A 745 -6.38 21.29 -8.07
N GLN A 746 -6.20 21.65 -6.80
CA GLN A 746 -6.85 22.78 -6.16
C GLN A 746 -5.85 23.54 -5.31
N ALA A 747 -5.71 24.84 -5.53
CA ALA A 747 -4.81 25.69 -4.75
C ALA A 747 -3.39 25.10 -4.62
N VAL A 748 -2.81 24.52 -5.68
CA VAL A 748 -1.39 24.14 -5.67
C VAL A 748 -0.52 25.37 -5.41
N ASN A 749 -0.93 26.52 -5.98
CA ASN A 749 -0.33 27.83 -5.81
C ASN A 749 -1.29 28.78 -5.07
N GLY A 750 -0.73 29.72 -4.31
CA GLY A 750 -1.45 30.76 -3.60
C GLY A 750 -0.50 31.82 -3.03
N SER A 751 -0.07 31.67 -1.78
CA SER A 751 0.79 32.64 -1.08
C SER A 751 2.19 32.75 -1.71
N ASP A 752 2.69 31.67 -2.30
CA ASP A 752 3.90 31.62 -3.12
C ASP A 752 3.89 32.63 -4.30
N MET A 753 2.76 32.77 -5.00
CA MET A 753 2.59 33.74 -6.08
C MET A 753 2.50 35.18 -5.57
N VAL A 754 1.95 35.39 -4.37
CA VAL A 754 1.87 36.70 -3.72
C VAL A 754 3.25 37.14 -3.21
N ALA A 755 4.03 36.21 -2.66
CA ALA A 755 5.41 36.44 -2.21
C ALA A 755 6.39 36.64 -3.38
N PHE A 756 6.22 35.90 -4.49
CA PHE A 756 7.16 35.88 -5.61
C PHE A 756 6.51 36.20 -6.98
N PRO A 757 5.76 37.30 -7.15
CA PRO A 757 4.98 37.57 -8.36
C PRO A 757 5.83 37.72 -9.63
N THR A 758 7.13 38.01 -9.50
CA THR A 758 8.07 38.15 -10.62
C THR A 758 9.07 36.99 -10.74
N ASN A 759 9.00 35.97 -9.87
CA ASN A 759 9.95 34.86 -9.85
C ASN A 759 9.24 33.49 -9.70
N PRO A 760 8.63 32.96 -10.77
CA PRO A 760 7.94 31.66 -10.78
C PRO A 760 8.85 30.44 -10.51
N ARG A 761 10.16 30.63 -10.29
CA ARG A 761 11.03 29.56 -9.79
C ARG A 761 10.85 29.27 -8.29
N GLN A 762 10.04 30.06 -7.60
CA GLN A 762 9.74 29.91 -6.17
C GLN A 762 8.28 29.55 -5.91
N TRP A 763 7.52 29.27 -6.98
CA TRP A 763 6.15 28.79 -6.87
C TRP A 763 6.16 27.27 -6.70
N ASN A 764 5.16 26.75 -5.99
CA ASN A 764 4.87 25.33 -5.86
C ASN A 764 4.69 24.71 -7.25
N THR A 765 5.14 23.46 -7.41
CA THR A 765 5.14 22.78 -8.71
C THR A 765 4.71 21.34 -8.57
N VAL A 766 3.89 20.88 -9.52
CA VAL A 766 3.55 19.46 -9.66
C VAL A 766 3.97 18.97 -11.03
N THR A 767 4.54 17.77 -11.09
CA THR A 767 4.85 17.06 -12.34
C THR A 767 4.03 15.78 -12.44
N VAL A 768 3.11 15.74 -13.39
CA VAL A 768 2.29 14.57 -13.74
C VAL A 768 2.91 13.92 -14.97
N THR A 769 3.48 12.72 -14.85
CA THR A 769 4.19 12.09 -15.96
C THR A 769 4.03 10.57 -16.08
N ASN A 770 4.00 10.07 -17.32
CA ASN A 770 3.92 8.64 -17.66
C ASN A 770 2.69 7.88 -17.11
N ASN A 771 1.67 8.58 -16.58
CA ASN A 771 0.48 7.97 -16.01
C ASN A 771 -0.52 7.53 -17.09
N ILE A 772 -1.36 6.55 -16.76
CA ILE A 772 -2.54 6.18 -17.52
C ILE A 772 -3.77 6.59 -16.72
N ILE A 773 -4.51 7.58 -17.21
CA ILE A 773 -5.69 8.20 -16.59
C ILE A 773 -6.88 7.92 -17.51
N THR A 774 -7.66 6.88 -17.22
CA THR A 774 -8.67 6.35 -18.15
C THR A 774 -9.98 5.95 -17.50
N ASP A 775 -11.09 6.09 -18.21
CA ASP A 775 -12.43 5.65 -17.75
C ASP A 775 -12.84 6.24 -16.38
N ASN A 776 -12.32 7.42 -16.01
CA ASN A 776 -12.73 8.12 -14.79
C ASN A 776 -13.92 9.04 -15.10
N VAL A 777 -14.78 9.28 -14.11
CA VAL A 777 -16.03 10.04 -14.27
C VAL A 777 -16.04 11.27 -13.36
N ALA A 778 -16.46 12.42 -13.89
CA ALA A 778 -16.72 13.62 -13.10
C ALA A 778 -18.14 14.15 -13.34
N GLY A 779 -18.87 14.43 -12.25
CA GLY A 779 -20.18 15.05 -12.29
C GLY A 779 -20.16 16.44 -12.91
N TRP A 780 -19.09 17.20 -12.72
CA TRP A 780 -18.95 18.55 -13.25
C TRP A 780 -18.02 18.56 -14.47
N ASP A 781 -16.73 18.86 -14.32
CA ASP A 781 -15.75 18.91 -15.41
C ASP A 781 -14.40 18.25 -15.08
N GLY A 782 -13.58 18.04 -16.12
CA GLY A 782 -12.23 17.50 -15.99
C GLY A 782 -12.17 16.07 -15.49
N ALA A 783 -13.02 15.17 -16.00
CA ALA A 783 -13.04 13.77 -15.59
C ALA A 783 -11.66 13.09 -15.64
N GLY A 784 -10.80 13.46 -16.60
CA GLY A 784 -9.37 13.14 -16.55
C GLY A 784 -8.62 13.95 -15.49
N ILE A 785 -8.45 15.26 -15.74
CA ILE A 785 -7.72 16.18 -14.84
C ILE A 785 -8.44 17.54 -14.75
N SER A 786 -8.57 18.10 -13.54
CA SER A 786 -9.01 19.48 -13.30
C SER A 786 -7.95 20.34 -12.60
N LEU A 787 -7.90 21.64 -12.90
CA LEU A 787 -6.92 22.58 -12.35
C LEU A 787 -7.54 23.92 -11.90
N LEU A 788 -7.67 24.15 -10.59
CA LEU A 788 -8.01 25.42 -9.95
C LEU A 788 -6.81 25.90 -9.12
N ASP A 789 -6.48 27.20 -9.19
CA ASP A 789 -5.33 27.82 -8.48
C ASP A 789 -4.03 26.99 -8.57
N SER A 790 -3.81 26.42 -9.76
CA SER A 790 -2.78 25.42 -10.03
C SER A 790 -2.01 25.82 -11.29
N THR A 791 -1.28 26.92 -11.16
CA THR A 791 -0.70 27.67 -12.29
C THR A 791 0.61 27.10 -12.82
N GLN A 792 1.24 26.15 -12.10
CA GLN A 792 2.53 25.56 -12.46
C GLN A 792 2.51 24.01 -12.39
N VAL A 793 1.51 23.41 -13.03
CA VAL A 793 1.37 21.94 -13.18
C VAL A 793 1.84 21.50 -14.58
N ASN A 794 2.90 20.69 -14.63
CA ASN A 794 3.42 20.09 -15.86
C ASN A 794 2.75 18.73 -16.10
N ILE A 795 2.18 18.52 -17.28
CA ILE A 795 1.52 17.27 -17.68
C ILE A 795 2.24 16.77 -18.93
N THR A 796 3.05 15.71 -18.78
CA THR A 796 3.97 15.25 -19.84
C THR A 796 4.04 13.73 -19.95
N ASN A 797 3.97 13.17 -21.17
CA ASN A 797 4.02 11.72 -21.44
C ASN A 797 2.84 10.89 -20.88
N ASN A 798 1.70 11.50 -20.52
CA ASN A 798 0.56 10.77 -19.97
C ASN A 798 -0.40 10.27 -21.06
N THR A 799 -1.15 9.21 -20.76
CA THR A 799 -2.34 8.82 -21.51
C THR A 799 -3.58 9.22 -20.72
N ILE A 800 -4.40 10.12 -21.25
CA ILE A 800 -5.62 10.67 -20.64
C ILE A 800 -6.77 10.38 -21.61
N ALA A 801 -7.44 9.24 -21.44
CA ALA A 801 -8.36 8.72 -22.46
C ALA A 801 -9.68 8.22 -21.89
N PHE A 802 -10.75 8.24 -22.69
CA PHE A 802 -12.06 7.63 -22.35
C PHE A 802 -12.75 8.12 -21.06
N ASN A 803 -12.23 9.15 -20.38
CA ASN A 803 -12.84 9.72 -19.18
C ASN A 803 -14.15 10.48 -19.53
N SER A 804 -15.15 10.47 -18.66
CA SER A 804 -16.48 11.05 -18.91
C SER A 804 -16.87 12.20 -17.99
N SER A 805 -17.20 13.37 -18.53
CA SER A 805 -17.86 14.45 -17.78
C SER A 805 -19.35 14.54 -18.09
N THR A 806 -20.19 14.45 -17.06
CA THR A 806 -21.65 14.29 -17.22
C THR A 806 -22.47 15.56 -17.04
N ALA A 807 -21.88 16.63 -16.50
CA ALA A 807 -22.55 17.89 -16.17
C ALA A 807 -23.83 17.70 -15.33
N SER A 808 -23.76 16.81 -14.35
CA SER A 808 -24.80 16.44 -13.38
C SER A 808 -24.54 16.99 -11.96
N ALA A 809 -23.64 17.97 -11.83
CA ALA A 809 -23.18 18.52 -10.55
C ALA A 809 -24.14 19.53 -9.90
N GLY A 810 -24.24 19.48 -8.55
CA GLY A 810 -25.07 20.38 -7.73
C GLY A 810 -24.94 21.89 -8.00
N PRO A 811 -23.74 22.47 -8.27
CA PRO A 811 -23.60 23.88 -8.62
C PRO A 811 -24.34 24.29 -9.89
N LEU A 812 -24.54 23.36 -10.83
CA LEU A 812 -25.32 23.57 -12.06
C LEU A 812 -26.83 23.56 -11.82
N PHE A 813 -27.27 23.12 -10.64
CA PHE A 813 -28.64 23.19 -10.14
C PHE A 813 -28.80 24.27 -9.04
N ASN A 814 -27.73 25.02 -8.73
CA ASN A 814 -27.66 26.06 -7.69
C ASN A 814 -27.87 25.57 -6.24
N THR A 815 -27.27 24.43 -5.84
CA THR A 815 -27.39 24.00 -4.43
C THR A 815 -26.89 25.06 -3.44
N MET A 816 -27.60 25.23 -2.32
CA MET A 816 -27.28 26.15 -1.23
C MET A 816 -25.86 25.95 -0.68
N GLY A 817 -25.35 24.71 -0.68
CA GLY A 817 -24.00 24.37 -0.24
C GLY A 817 -22.89 24.63 -1.27
N ALA A 818 -23.20 24.70 -2.57
CA ALA A 818 -22.18 24.86 -3.63
C ALA A 818 -21.22 26.06 -3.43
N PRO A 819 -21.65 27.24 -2.93
CA PRO A 819 -20.76 28.36 -2.65
C PRO A 819 -19.72 28.11 -1.54
N LEU A 820 -19.93 27.11 -0.68
CA LEU A 820 -19.05 26.75 0.44
C LEU A 820 -18.05 25.63 0.09
N SER A 821 -18.19 25.00 -1.08
CA SER A 821 -17.28 23.93 -1.49
C SER A 821 -15.88 24.42 -1.83
N SER A 822 -14.90 23.52 -1.76
CA SER A 822 -13.49 23.73 -2.12
C SER A 822 -13.28 24.27 -3.55
N THR A 823 -14.23 24.00 -4.46
CA THR A 823 -14.29 24.61 -5.81
C THR A 823 -15.61 25.35 -6.05
N PRO A 824 -15.80 26.58 -5.54
CA PRO A 824 -17.10 27.25 -5.64
C PRO A 824 -17.40 27.69 -7.09
N PRO A 825 -18.67 27.70 -7.52
CA PRO A 825 -19.05 28.07 -8.88
C PRO A 825 -18.83 29.56 -9.17
N GLY A 826 -18.24 29.85 -10.33
CA GLY A 826 -18.03 31.23 -10.78
C GLY A 826 -19.34 31.99 -11.06
N PRO A 827 -19.31 33.34 -11.09
CA PRO A 827 -20.51 34.18 -11.28
C PRO A 827 -21.16 34.11 -12.67
N SER A 828 -20.58 33.34 -13.60
CA SER A 828 -21.17 32.99 -14.91
C SER A 828 -21.46 31.49 -15.04
N GLN A 829 -21.32 30.74 -13.95
CA GLN A 829 -21.47 29.28 -13.87
C GLN A 829 -22.66 28.91 -12.99
N THR A 830 -22.98 29.73 -11.97
CA THR A 830 -24.37 29.88 -11.49
C THR A 830 -25.17 30.64 -12.54
N CYS A 831 -26.43 30.27 -12.76
CA CYS A 831 -27.23 30.83 -13.85
C CYS A 831 -27.54 32.33 -13.60
N PRO A 832 -27.05 33.26 -14.45
CA PRO A 832 -27.14 34.69 -14.18
C PRO A 832 -28.57 35.21 -14.39
N GLY A 833 -29.34 35.28 -13.30
CA GLY A 833 -30.61 36.01 -13.25
C GLY A 833 -31.89 35.16 -13.35
N SER A 834 -31.84 33.83 -13.23
CA SER A 834 -33.05 33.00 -13.07
C SER A 834 -32.89 31.96 -11.97
N ALA A 835 -33.94 31.79 -11.16
CA ALA A 835 -33.98 30.89 -9.99
C ALA A 835 -34.10 29.39 -10.36
N ASN A 836 -33.49 28.98 -11.47
CA ASN A 836 -33.24 27.62 -11.96
C ASN A 836 -32.52 27.72 -13.32
N CYS A 837 -31.66 26.75 -13.64
CA CYS A 837 -30.92 26.67 -14.90
C CYS A 837 -31.77 26.10 -16.07
N GLY A 838 -33.00 26.61 -16.22
CA GLY A 838 -33.95 26.08 -17.19
C GLY A 838 -34.22 24.59 -16.95
N THR A 839 -34.26 23.80 -18.03
CA THR A 839 -34.43 22.35 -17.99
C THR A 839 -33.23 21.59 -18.55
N THR A 840 -32.05 22.21 -18.65
CA THR A 840 -30.85 21.59 -19.25
C THR A 840 -29.57 22.19 -18.68
N THR A 841 -28.61 21.35 -18.28
CA THR A 841 -27.25 21.82 -17.94
C THR A 841 -26.41 22.08 -19.20
N HIS A 842 -25.28 22.78 -19.03
CA HIS A 842 -24.33 23.04 -20.11
C HIS A 842 -23.31 21.90 -20.24
N PRO A 843 -22.93 21.49 -21.46
CA PRO A 843 -21.83 20.54 -21.69
C PRO A 843 -20.52 20.97 -21.02
N GLN A 844 -19.73 19.99 -20.57
CA GLN A 844 -18.49 20.22 -19.81
C GLN A 844 -17.28 19.50 -20.42
N ILE A 845 -16.09 20.05 -20.19
CA ILE A 845 -14.81 19.49 -20.65
C ILE A 845 -14.57 18.15 -19.94
N ALA A 846 -14.19 17.09 -20.66
CA ALA A 846 -14.06 15.75 -20.10
C ALA A 846 -12.60 15.31 -19.84
N GLY A 847 -11.66 15.68 -20.71
CA GLY A 847 -10.25 15.31 -20.55
C GLY A 847 -9.53 16.17 -19.50
N VAL A 848 -8.85 17.23 -19.93
CA VAL A 848 -8.17 18.20 -19.05
C VAL A 848 -8.87 19.55 -19.10
N VAL A 849 -9.29 20.07 -17.95
CA VAL A 849 -9.90 21.39 -17.80
C VAL A 849 -9.02 22.34 -16.98
N ALA A 850 -8.75 23.51 -17.55
CA ALA A 850 -8.18 24.63 -16.80
C ALA A 850 -9.30 25.53 -16.27
N ILE A 851 -9.23 25.91 -15.01
CA ILE A 851 -10.24 26.74 -14.34
C ILE A 851 -9.66 28.14 -14.12
N GLN A 852 -10.52 29.17 -14.12
CA GLN A 852 -10.11 30.51 -13.70
C GLN A 852 -9.66 30.47 -12.25
N ASN A 853 -8.52 31.12 -11.95
CA ASN A 853 -8.02 31.22 -10.58
C ASN A 853 -9.10 31.83 -9.66
N SER A 854 -9.16 31.44 -8.39
CA SER A 854 -10.18 31.87 -7.43
C SER A 854 -10.25 33.38 -7.26
N ALA A 855 -11.38 33.85 -6.72
CA ALA A 855 -11.54 35.27 -6.43
C ALA A 855 -10.53 35.77 -5.38
N VAL A 856 -10.19 34.94 -4.39
CA VAL A 856 -9.19 35.21 -3.34
C VAL A 856 -7.79 35.35 -3.95
N LEU A 857 -7.31 34.37 -4.72
CA LEU A 857 -5.98 34.45 -5.34
C LEU A 857 -5.87 35.66 -6.26
N ARG A 858 -6.86 35.88 -7.16
CA ARG A 858 -6.82 37.03 -8.08
C ARG A 858 -6.82 38.39 -7.38
N ALA A 859 -7.45 38.51 -6.20
CA ALA A 859 -7.54 39.74 -5.42
C ALA A 859 -6.23 40.06 -4.67
N ASN A 860 -5.50 39.04 -4.22
CA ASN A 860 -4.23 39.19 -3.51
C ASN A 860 -3.02 39.38 -4.45
N LEU A 861 -3.10 38.90 -5.69
CA LEU A 861 -2.07 39.15 -6.69
C LEU A 861 -1.98 40.65 -7.06
N PRO A 862 -0.78 41.18 -7.37
CA PRO A 862 -0.60 42.57 -7.81
C PRO A 862 -1.57 42.98 -8.93
N ALA A 863 -2.13 44.19 -8.84
CA ALA A 863 -3.06 44.74 -9.82
C ALA A 863 -2.39 44.95 -11.20
N THR A 864 -3.18 45.00 -12.27
CA THR A 864 -2.68 45.29 -13.62
C THR A 864 -2.72 46.80 -13.91
N GLY A 865 -1.58 47.40 -14.24
CA GLY A 865 -1.48 48.82 -14.62
C GLY A 865 -0.06 49.23 -15.00
N PRO A 866 0.14 50.41 -15.61
CA PRO A 866 1.45 50.85 -16.14
C PRO A 866 2.53 51.09 -15.08
N THR A 867 2.15 51.14 -13.80
CA THR A 867 3.04 51.32 -12.64
C THR A 867 3.00 50.14 -11.66
N ALA A 868 2.30 49.06 -11.99
CA ALA A 868 2.10 47.93 -11.10
C ALA A 868 3.09 46.79 -11.38
N VAL A 869 3.38 45.97 -10.36
CA VAL A 869 4.23 44.78 -10.50
C VAL A 869 3.51 43.77 -11.39
N VAL A 870 4.06 43.47 -12.56
CA VAL A 870 3.47 42.52 -13.50
C VAL A 870 3.79 41.10 -13.05
N VAL A 871 2.75 40.29 -12.81
CA VAL A 871 2.91 38.86 -12.53
C VAL A 871 3.59 38.18 -13.72
N THR A 872 4.77 37.62 -13.49
CA THR A 872 5.60 36.98 -14.52
C THR A 872 5.30 35.49 -14.55
N CYS A 873 4.64 35.04 -15.62
CA CYS A 873 4.21 33.65 -15.70
C CYS A 873 5.38 32.66 -15.94
N PRO A 874 5.25 31.41 -15.44
CA PRO A 874 6.22 30.36 -15.69
C PRO A 874 6.27 30.01 -17.20
N THR A 875 7.41 29.51 -17.67
CA THR A 875 7.57 29.11 -19.07
C THR A 875 6.67 27.91 -19.38
N GLY A 876 5.74 28.06 -20.33
CA GLY A 876 4.72 27.06 -20.66
C GLY A 876 3.34 27.34 -20.06
N HIS A 877 3.20 28.34 -19.18
CA HIS A 877 2.00 28.58 -18.38
C HIS A 877 1.44 30.01 -18.60
N PRO A 878 0.99 30.38 -19.82
CA PRO A 878 0.48 31.72 -20.10
C PRO A 878 -0.79 32.03 -19.28
N ASN A 879 -1.08 33.32 -19.07
CA ASN A 879 -2.27 33.79 -18.35
C ASN A 879 -2.39 33.32 -16.89
N CYS A 880 -1.29 32.88 -16.27
CA CYS A 880 -1.19 32.41 -14.88
C CYS A 880 -1.83 33.33 -13.81
N ARG A 881 -1.99 34.64 -14.07
CA ARG A 881 -2.68 35.56 -13.15
C ARG A 881 -4.20 35.32 -13.08
N THR A 882 -4.79 34.72 -14.10
CA THR A 882 -6.26 34.63 -14.27
C THR A 882 -6.76 33.20 -14.48
N VAL A 883 -5.94 32.30 -15.04
CA VAL A 883 -6.32 30.92 -15.35
C VAL A 883 -5.16 29.96 -15.04
N SER A 884 -5.49 28.80 -14.50
CA SER A 884 -4.54 27.73 -14.19
C SER A 884 -4.20 26.90 -15.43
N VAL A 885 -3.44 27.50 -16.35
CA VAL A 885 -3.04 26.87 -17.62
C VAL A 885 -1.90 25.88 -17.39
N PRO A 886 -2.10 24.56 -17.62
CA PRO A 886 -1.03 23.57 -17.53
C PRO A 886 -0.10 23.62 -18.75
N ARG A 887 1.12 23.11 -18.61
CA ARG A 887 1.97 22.74 -19.74
C ARG A 887 1.60 21.34 -20.19
N LEU A 888 1.13 21.21 -21.44
CA LEU A 888 0.71 19.94 -22.06
C LEU A 888 1.72 19.55 -23.16
N GLU A 889 2.49 18.49 -22.95
CA GLU A 889 3.55 18.06 -23.89
C GLU A 889 3.62 16.54 -24.04
N ASN A 890 3.69 16.05 -25.28
CA ASN A 890 3.84 14.62 -25.60
C ASN A 890 2.81 13.69 -24.89
N ASN A 891 1.56 14.14 -24.73
CA ASN A 891 0.50 13.34 -24.12
C ASN A 891 -0.36 12.66 -25.19
N VAL A 892 -1.03 11.55 -24.84
CA VAL A 892 -2.17 11.02 -25.58
C VAL A 892 -3.43 11.48 -24.85
N ILE A 893 -4.21 12.41 -25.41
CA ILE A 893 -5.45 12.92 -24.80
C ILE A 893 -6.60 12.60 -25.76
N TRP A 894 -7.29 11.49 -25.51
CA TRP A 894 -8.01 10.77 -26.56
C TRP A 894 -9.39 10.24 -26.13
N GLN A 895 -10.42 10.63 -26.88
CA GLN A 895 -11.81 10.19 -26.75
C GLN A 895 -12.39 10.37 -25.35
N ASN A 896 -12.03 11.47 -24.66
CA ASN A 896 -12.67 11.83 -23.40
C ASN A 896 -14.08 12.36 -23.69
N SER A 897 -15.11 11.72 -23.13
CA SER A 897 -16.50 11.88 -23.56
C SER A 897 -17.28 12.91 -22.72
N SER A 898 -17.99 13.79 -23.42
CA SER A 898 -18.64 14.97 -22.85
C SER A 898 -20.16 14.88 -23.04
N TYR A 899 -20.87 15.13 -21.95
CA TYR A 899 -22.33 15.06 -21.89
C TYR A 899 -22.93 16.28 -21.19
N TYR A 900 -24.26 16.36 -21.25
CA TYR A 900 -25.07 17.24 -20.41
C TYR A 900 -26.37 16.56 -19.99
N ILE A 901 -27.02 17.11 -18.96
CA ILE A 901 -28.28 16.62 -18.41
C ILE A 901 -29.45 17.45 -18.97
N GLY A 902 -30.52 16.78 -19.37
CA GLY A 902 -31.81 17.37 -19.72
C GLY A 902 -32.93 16.89 -18.81
N VAL A 903 -33.86 17.77 -18.47
CA VAL A 903 -35.04 17.51 -17.64
C VAL A 903 -36.27 17.57 -18.53
N GLY A 904 -36.88 16.41 -18.77
CA GLY A 904 -38.05 16.22 -19.63
C GLY A 904 -39.39 16.49 -18.92
N ALA A 905 -40.46 15.94 -19.48
CA ALA A 905 -41.78 15.94 -18.83
C ALA A 905 -41.82 14.97 -17.64
N LEU A 906 -42.94 14.97 -16.90
CA LEU A 906 -43.21 13.94 -15.88
C LEU A 906 -43.19 12.53 -16.50
N GLY A 907 -42.74 11.56 -15.72
CA GLY A 907 -42.71 10.15 -16.13
C GLY A 907 -44.10 9.53 -16.32
N THR A 908 -44.12 8.23 -16.64
CA THR A 908 -45.36 7.45 -16.71
C THR A 908 -45.35 6.33 -15.68
N GLY A 909 -46.52 5.74 -15.39
CA GLY A 909 -46.64 4.69 -14.37
C GLY A 909 -46.29 5.23 -12.98
N THR A 910 -45.39 4.55 -12.27
CA THR A 910 -44.90 4.93 -10.93
C THR A 910 -44.03 6.18 -10.91
N LEU A 911 -43.59 6.68 -12.06
CA LEU A 911 -42.75 7.88 -12.19
C LEU A 911 -43.58 9.14 -12.54
N ASN A 912 -44.91 9.07 -12.51
CA ASN A 912 -45.81 10.15 -12.93
C ASN A 912 -45.84 11.39 -11.99
N GLN A 913 -45.04 11.39 -10.92
CA GLN A 913 -44.88 12.52 -10.00
C GLN A 913 -43.50 13.19 -10.12
N GLN A 914 -42.60 12.70 -10.97
CA GLN A 914 -41.23 13.18 -11.11
C GLN A 914 -40.88 13.47 -12.56
N HIS A 915 -40.08 14.51 -12.81
CA HIS A 915 -39.58 14.81 -14.16
C HIS A 915 -38.53 13.77 -14.58
N VAL A 916 -38.63 13.27 -15.82
CA VAL A 916 -37.65 12.32 -16.36
C VAL A 916 -36.38 13.07 -16.70
N VAL A 917 -35.26 12.65 -16.12
CA VAL A 917 -33.96 13.23 -16.38
C VAL A 917 -33.17 12.32 -17.33
N THR A 918 -32.53 12.92 -18.34
CA THR A 918 -31.83 12.20 -19.42
C THR A 918 -30.43 12.76 -19.64
N LEU A 919 -29.46 11.89 -19.87
CA LEU A 919 -28.11 12.25 -20.32
C LEU A 919 -28.13 12.46 -21.85
N HIS A 920 -27.39 13.45 -22.33
CA HIS A 920 -27.28 13.84 -23.74
C HIS A 920 -25.82 14.05 -24.15
N ASN A 921 -25.47 13.67 -25.38
CA ASN A 921 -24.18 13.94 -25.99
C ASN A 921 -23.94 15.46 -26.19
N ALA A 922 -22.81 15.97 -25.70
CA ALA A 922 -22.47 17.40 -25.73
C ALA A 922 -22.57 18.09 -27.11
N VAL A 923 -22.13 17.41 -28.18
CA VAL A 923 -22.03 18.02 -29.52
C VAL A 923 -23.26 17.73 -30.38
N THR A 924 -23.95 16.60 -30.16
CA THR A 924 -25.06 16.17 -31.01
C THR A 924 -26.45 16.38 -30.39
N GLY A 925 -26.54 16.61 -29.07
CA GLY A 925 -27.80 16.69 -28.31
C GLY A 925 -28.61 15.39 -28.23
N ALA A 926 -28.17 14.33 -28.92
CA ALA A 926 -28.81 13.02 -28.89
C ALA A 926 -28.45 12.26 -27.61
N SER A 927 -29.35 11.40 -27.13
CA SER A 927 -29.04 10.48 -26.03
C SER A 927 -27.81 9.62 -26.36
N PRO A 928 -26.97 9.26 -25.37
CA PRO A 928 -25.89 8.28 -25.54
C PRO A 928 -26.40 6.98 -26.15
N ALA A 929 -25.61 6.41 -27.06
CA ALA A 929 -25.91 5.10 -27.63
C ALA A 929 -25.80 4.01 -26.55
N SER A 930 -26.70 3.02 -26.58
CA SER A 930 -26.63 1.89 -25.65
C SER A 930 -25.46 0.97 -25.98
N GLN A 931 -24.67 0.59 -24.97
CA GLN A 931 -23.73 -0.52 -25.07
C GLN A 931 -24.49 -1.85 -25.17
N THR A 932 -23.99 -2.77 -25.99
CA THR A 932 -24.47 -4.16 -26.06
C THR A 932 -23.64 -5.12 -25.20
N THR A 933 -22.47 -4.67 -24.75
CA THR A 933 -21.54 -5.38 -23.86
C THR A 933 -20.83 -4.40 -22.95
N THR A 934 -20.55 -4.81 -21.71
CA THR A 934 -19.79 -4.05 -20.71
C THR A 934 -18.43 -3.60 -21.29
N GLY A 935 -18.13 -2.29 -21.17
CA GLY A 935 -16.89 -1.67 -21.66
C GLY A 935 -16.86 -1.32 -23.14
N GLN A 936 -17.96 -1.48 -23.89
CA GLN A 936 -17.99 -1.19 -25.32
C GLN A 936 -17.88 0.31 -25.62
N CYS A 937 -16.87 0.70 -26.38
CA CYS A 937 -16.79 2.03 -26.98
C CYS A 937 -17.87 2.20 -28.07
N VAL A 938 -18.87 3.04 -27.76
CA VAL A 938 -19.95 3.47 -28.67
C VAL A 938 -19.72 4.92 -29.11
N THR A 939 -20.42 5.37 -30.15
CA THR A 939 -20.29 6.76 -30.63
C THR A 939 -20.69 7.77 -29.55
N ALA A 940 -19.74 8.60 -29.13
CA ALA A 940 -19.93 9.69 -28.16
C ALA A 940 -19.50 11.05 -28.74
N SER A 941 -19.83 12.13 -28.01
CA SER A 941 -19.21 13.46 -28.20
C SER A 941 -17.93 13.55 -27.39
N TYR A 942 -16.85 14.02 -27.99
CA TYR A 942 -15.54 14.12 -27.33
C TYR A 942 -15.16 15.57 -27.05
N TRP A 943 -14.62 15.82 -25.85
CA TRP A 943 -14.06 17.10 -25.45
C TRP A 943 -12.82 16.88 -24.57
N ASP A 944 -11.67 16.81 -25.23
CA ASP A 944 -10.40 16.42 -24.61
C ASP A 944 -9.77 17.55 -23.79
N LEU A 945 -9.89 18.79 -24.23
CA LEU A 945 -9.20 19.95 -23.64
C LEU A 945 -10.07 21.21 -23.75
N GLY A 946 -10.11 22.01 -22.68
CA GLY A 946 -10.76 23.32 -22.69
C GLY A 946 -10.56 24.10 -21.40
N VAL A 947 -11.12 25.31 -21.36
CA VAL A 947 -11.14 26.16 -20.16
C VAL A 947 -12.58 26.26 -19.66
N ARG A 948 -12.80 26.20 -18.34
CA ARG A 948 -14.16 26.29 -17.77
C ARG A 948 -14.87 27.56 -18.27
N GLY A 949 -16.09 27.42 -18.78
CA GLY A 949 -16.85 28.51 -19.42
C GLY A 949 -16.72 28.58 -20.96
N ASP A 950 -15.85 27.77 -21.57
CA ASP A 950 -16.01 27.39 -22.98
C ASP A 950 -17.35 26.64 -23.17
N THR A 951 -17.92 26.67 -24.39
CA THR A 951 -19.24 26.02 -24.68
C THR A 951 -19.17 24.94 -25.76
N GLY A 952 -17.96 24.56 -26.18
CA GLY A 952 -17.72 23.38 -27.00
C GLY A 952 -16.25 23.28 -27.41
N PRO A 953 -15.81 22.14 -27.98
CA PRO A 953 -14.40 21.86 -28.30
C PRO A 953 -13.69 22.88 -29.20
N THR A 954 -14.43 23.70 -29.93
CA THR A 954 -13.92 24.74 -30.83
C THR A 954 -14.34 26.16 -30.45
N ASN A 955 -14.99 26.37 -29.29
CA ASN A 955 -15.54 27.67 -28.89
C ASN A 955 -14.95 28.16 -27.56
N HIS A 956 -13.88 28.94 -27.66
CA HIS A 956 -13.14 29.54 -26.54
C HIS A 956 -13.85 30.76 -25.93
N ALA A 957 -15.10 30.57 -25.51
CA ALA A 957 -15.91 31.62 -24.89
C ALA A 957 -15.31 32.13 -23.56
N SER A 958 -14.44 31.35 -22.91
CA SER A 958 -13.63 31.77 -21.76
C SER A 958 -12.60 32.88 -22.08
N GLY A 959 -12.29 33.11 -23.36
CA GLY A 959 -11.24 34.02 -23.80
C GLY A 959 -9.81 33.47 -23.71
N VAL A 960 -9.63 32.19 -23.35
CA VAL A 960 -8.32 31.53 -23.27
C VAL A 960 -8.35 30.21 -24.07
N THR A 961 -7.30 29.97 -24.85
CA THR A 961 -7.09 28.71 -25.58
C THR A 961 -5.90 27.96 -24.99
N LEU A 962 -6.08 26.69 -24.67
CA LEU A 962 -4.98 25.82 -24.23
C LEU A 962 -4.07 25.43 -25.40
N ALA A 963 -2.79 25.27 -25.10
CA ALA A 963 -1.79 24.78 -26.04
C ALA A 963 -1.26 23.42 -25.56
N ALA A 964 -1.33 22.42 -26.44
CA ALA A 964 -0.60 21.16 -26.30
C ALA A 964 0.42 21.05 -27.43
N SER A 965 1.59 20.46 -27.19
CA SER A 965 2.57 20.14 -28.22
C SER A 965 2.90 18.65 -28.28
N ASP A 966 3.29 18.18 -29.46
CA ASP A 966 3.76 16.81 -29.72
C ASP A 966 2.80 15.70 -29.26
N SER A 967 1.52 16.04 -29.09
CA SER A 967 0.50 15.22 -28.44
C SER A 967 -0.45 14.56 -29.44
N VAL A 968 -1.06 13.44 -29.06
CA VAL A 968 -2.12 12.78 -29.85
C VAL A 968 -3.48 13.21 -29.31
N LEU A 969 -4.33 13.81 -30.15
CA LEU A 969 -5.60 14.42 -29.76
C LEU A 969 -6.77 13.92 -30.62
N THR A 970 -7.98 13.82 -30.08
CA THR A 970 -9.14 13.41 -30.91
C THR A 970 -9.43 14.43 -31.99
N ALA A 971 -9.66 13.96 -33.22
CA ALA A 971 -10.07 14.82 -34.32
C ALA A 971 -11.38 15.57 -33.98
N GLY A 972 -11.30 16.89 -33.82
CA GLY A 972 -12.43 17.74 -33.42
C GLY A 972 -12.76 17.75 -31.91
N GLY A 973 -12.03 16.98 -31.08
CA GLY A 973 -12.18 16.97 -29.62
C GLY A 973 -11.51 18.15 -28.90
N SER A 974 -10.72 18.97 -29.61
CA SER A 974 -10.20 20.25 -29.15
C SER A 974 -9.68 21.11 -30.32
N SER A 975 -9.53 22.41 -30.11
CA SER A 975 -8.78 23.35 -30.94
C SER A 975 -7.57 23.93 -30.20
N VAL A 976 -6.47 23.17 -30.17
CA VAL A 976 -5.18 23.62 -29.59
C VAL A 976 -4.31 24.38 -30.59
N THR A 977 -3.37 25.18 -30.08
CA THR A 977 -2.50 26.06 -30.88
C THR A 977 -1.03 25.62 -31.01
N GLY A 978 -0.62 24.50 -30.39
CA GLY A 978 0.77 24.03 -30.42
C GLY A 978 1.14 23.16 -31.63
N GLY A 979 2.44 23.03 -31.88
CA GLY A 979 3.02 22.23 -32.97
C GLY A 979 3.20 20.76 -32.62
N GLY A 980 3.55 19.93 -33.62
CA GLY A 980 3.88 18.51 -33.44
C GLY A 980 2.69 17.57 -33.20
N ASN A 981 1.50 18.09 -32.94
CA ASN A 981 0.33 17.28 -32.61
C ASN A 981 -0.15 16.37 -33.77
N SER A 982 -0.70 15.21 -33.40
CA SER A 982 -1.33 14.25 -34.31
C SER A 982 -2.80 14.06 -33.96
N THR A 983 -3.65 13.89 -34.98
CA THR A 983 -5.04 13.43 -34.82
C THR A 983 -5.27 12.01 -35.35
N ALA A 984 -4.19 11.31 -35.73
CA ALA A 984 -4.24 9.90 -36.08
C ALA A 984 -4.45 9.05 -34.82
N SER A 985 -5.09 7.89 -34.97
CA SER A 985 -5.29 6.94 -33.87
C SER A 985 -3.96 6.59 -33.19
N PRO A 986 -3.90 6.60 -31.84
CA PRO A 986 -2.72 6.13 -31.09
C PRO A 986 -2.47 4.62 -31.21
N ASN A 987 -3.32 3.87 -31.94
CA ASN A 987 -3.21 2.41 -32.14
C ASN A 987 -3.19 1.61 -30.83
N LEU A 988 -4.08 1.98 -29.90
CA LEU A 988 -4.33 1.19 -28.69
C LEU A 988 -4.67 -0.26 -29.08
N ILE A 989 -4.09 -1.22 -28.38
CA ILE A 989 -4.33 -2.66 -28.59
C ILE A 989 -5.82 -2.99 -28.37
N SER A 990 -6.45 -2.23 -27.48
CA SER A 990 -7.84 -2.36 -27.07
C SER A 990 -8.31 -1.07 -26.41
N SER A 991 -9.61 -0.82 -26.45
CA SER A 991 -10.27 0.22 -25.68
C SER A 991 -11.36 -0.41 -24.83
N TYR A 992 -11.34 -0.07 -23.54
CA TYR A 992 -12.52 -0.09 -22.69
C TYR A 992 -13.08 1.34 -22.71
N CYS A 993 -14.38 1.50 -22.55
CA CYS A 993 -15.01 2.82 -22.44
C CYS A 993 -16.09 2.82 -21.35
N ASP A 994 -16.18 3.95 -20.67
CA ASP A 994 -17.29 4.34 -19.80
C ASP A 994 -18.67 4.03 -20.42
N GLY A 995 -19.59 3.65 -19.54
CA GLY A 995 -20.97 3.38 -19.89
C GLY A 995 -21.79 2.99 -18.68
N SER A 996 -22.81 2.16 -18.89
CA SER A 996 -23.77 1.81 -17.84
C SER A 996 -23.12 0.98 -16.71
N ARG A 997 -23.23 1.46 -15.47
CA ARG A 997 -22.94 0.66 -14.26
C ARG A 997 -23.93 -0.51 -14.06
N THR A 998 -25.01 -0.62 -14.83
CA THR A 998 -25.71 -1.92 -15.01
C THR A 998 -25.10 -2.64 -16.22
N PRO A 999 -24.52 -3.85 -16.09
CA PRO A 999 -24.02 -4.60 -17.24
C PRO A 999 -25.14 -4.86 -18.26
N PRO A 1000 -24.99 -4.51 -19.55
CA PRO A 1000 -25.96 -4.87 -20.59
C PRO A 1000 -26.28 -6.37 -20.61
N GLU A 1001 -25.28 -7.20 -20.32
CA GLU A 1001 -25.40 -8.65 -20.25
C GLU A 1001 -26.26 -9.13 -19.06
N ALA A 1002 -26.27 -8.41 -17.93
CA ALA A 1002 -27.12 -8.72 -16.79
C ALA A 1002 -28.61 -8.45 -17.12
N VAL A 1003 -28.88 -7.34 -17.81
CA VAL A 1003 -30.23 -7.01 -18.31
C VAL A 1003 -30.69 -8.04 -19.34
N ALA A 1004 -29.82 -8.43 -20.28
CA ALA A 1004 -30.12 -9.45 -21.28
C ALA A 1004 -30.38 -10.84 -20.67
N ALA A 1005 -29.73 -11.16 -19.53
CA ALA A 1005 -29.96 -12.38 -18.76
C ALA A 1005 -31.21 -12.33 -17.86
N GLY A 1006 -31.95 -11.20 -17.84
CA GLY A 1006 -33.13 -11.02 -16.99
C GLY A 1006 -32.82 -10.84 -15.50
N VAL A 1007 -31.58 -10.51 -15.15
CA VAL A 1007 -31.20 -10.16 -13.78
C VAL A 1007 -31.85 -8.81 -13.43
N ALA A 1008 -32.52 -8.74 -12.27
CA ALA A 1008 -33.08 -7.48 -11.78
C ALA A 1008 -31.95 -6.45 -11.59
N PRO A 1009 -32.00 -5.25 -12.23
CA PRO A 1009 -30.88 -4.30 -12.22
C PRO A 1009 -30.34 -3.97 -10.83
N ALA A 1010 -31.21 -3.86 -9.83
CA ALA A 1010 -30.87 -3.61 -8.43
C ALA A 1010 -29.93 -4.64 -7.78
N VAL A 1011 -29.75 -5.83 -8.35
CA VAL A 1011 -28.81 -6.86 -7.85
C VAL A 1011 -27.40 -6.67 -8.44
N ALA A 1012 -27.25 -5.85 -9.50
CA ALA A 1012 -26.00 -5.66 -10.23
C ALA A 1012 -25.29 -4.33 -9.94
N ILE A 1013 -25.90 -3.41 -9.18
CA ILE A 1013 -25.52 -1.98 -9.13
C ILE A 1013 -25.37 -1.39 -7.72
N GLY A 1014 -24.73 -2.11 -6.80
CA GLY A 1014 -24.37 -1.59 -5.48
C GLY A 1014 -25.56 -1.11 -4.65
N TRP A 1015 -25.35 -0.07 -3.83
CA TRP A 1015 -26.41 0.58 -3.07
C TRP A 1015 -27.07 1.68 -3.90
N GLN A 1016 -28.40 1.70 -3.93
CA GLN A 1016 -29.21 2.79 -4.50
C GLN A 1016 -29.98 3.49 -3.38
N VAL A 1017 -30.72 4.55 -3.70
CA VAL A 1017 -31.65 5.18 -2.74
C VAL A 1017 -33.06 5.24 -3.36
N PRO A 1018 -34.12 4.87 -2.63
CA PRO A 1018 -35.47 4.91 -3.17
C PRO A 1018 -35.94 6.35 -3.46
N PRO A 1019 -36.74 6.59 -4.50
CA PRO A 1019 -37.11 7.94 -4.90
C PRO A 1019 -38.03 8.63 -3.85
N GLY A 1020 -37.69 9.87 -3.47
CA GLY A 1020 -38.67 10.84 -2.95
C GLY A 1020 -38.84 10.93 -1.43
N ILE A 1021 -37.79 10.72 -0.62
CA ILE A 1021 -37.80 11.01 0.81
C ILE A 1021 -36.83 12.17 1.10
N SER A 1022 -37.30 13.18 1.84
CA SER A 1022 -36.53 14.33 2.28
C SER A 1022 -35.97 14.14 3.69
N ASP A 1023 -34.79 14.70 3.95
CA ASP A 1023 -34.10 14.68 5.26
C ASP A 1023 -34.92 15.33 6.41
N ALA A 1024 -35.82 16.26 6.08
CA ALA A 1024 -36.50 17.11 7.05
C ALA A 1024 -37.73 16.50 7.78
N THR A 1025 -38.11 15.23 7.57
CA THR A 1025 -39.35 14.67 8.17
C THR A 1025 -39.23 13.23 8.69
N VAL A 1026 -39.04 13.11 10.01
CA VAL A 1026 -39.21 11.87 10.79
C VAL A 1026 -40.71 11.50 10.97
N PRO A 1027 -41.07 10.19 11.15
CA PRO A 1027 -40.20 9.05 11.44
C PRO A 1027 -40.05 8.02 10.29
N ASN A 1028 -38.83 7.49 10.11
CA ASN A 1028 -38.45 6.58 9.03
C ASN A 1028 -38.68 5.08 9.33
N PRO A 1029 -39.28 4.30 8.40
CA PRO A 1029 -39.20 2.84 8.33
C PRO A 1029 -38.12 2.35 7.32
N ILE A 1030 -37.85 1.04 7.34
CA ILE A 1030 -36.69 0.36 6.73
C ILE A 1030 -36.72 0.32 5.18
N PHE A 1031 -35.52 0.43 4.60
CA PHE A 1031 -35.10 0.60 3.19
C PHE A 1031 -35.63 -0.37 2.11
N ASN A 1032 -35.64 0.08 0.84
CA ASN A 1032 -35.78 -0.71 -0.40
C ASN A 1032 -35.14 0.03 -1.61
N LEU A 1033 -34.75 -0.67 -2.69
CA LEU A 1033 -33.84 -0.17 -3.74
C LEU A 1033 -34.40 -0.29 -5.19
N THR A 1034 -34.58 0.84 -5.89
CA THR A 1034 -34.82 0.86 -7.36
C THR A 1034 -34.23 2.11 -8.03
N PRO A 1035 -33.89 2.06 -9.34
CA PRO A 1035 -33.12 3.12 -10.00
C PRO A 1035 -33.94 4.38 -10.31
N ALA A 1036 -33.94 5.31 -9.37
CA ALA A 1036 -33.71 6.74 -9.61
C ALA A 1036 -32.74 7.19 -8.50
N ALA A 1037 -32.45 8.48 -8.36
CA ALA A 1037 -31.03 8.80 -8.48
C ALA A 1037 -30.28 9.52 -7.27
N THR A 1038 -29.98 10.85 -7.21
CA THR A 1038 -29.28 11.70 -6.15
C THR A 1038 -29.43 13.24 -6.41
N VAL A 1039 -29.22 14.16 -5.48
CA VAL A 1039 -30.21 15.25 -5.23
C VAL A 1039 -30.12 16.58 -6.03
N ASP A 1040 -31.30 17.14 -6.37
CA ASP A 1040 -31.60 18.58 -6.45
C ASP A 1040 -32.55 18.96 -5.30
N GLU A 1041 -32.41 20.16 -4.73
CA GLU A 1041 -33.12 20.69 -3.55
C GLU A 1041 -34.64 20.80 -3.75
N GLY A 1042 -35.11 20.64 -4.98
CA GLY A 1042 -36.50 20.39 -5.37
C GLY A 1042 -37.04 18.96 -5.12
N ASN A 1043 -36.31 18.10 -4.40
CA ASN A 1043 -36.74 16.77 -3.95
C ASN A 1043 -36.80 15.67 -5.05
N ASN A 1044 -35.97 15.81 -6.11
CA ASN A 1044 -35.78 14.78 -7.15
C ASN A 1044 -34.35 14.24 -7.17
N TRP A 1045 -34.22 12.97 -7.56
CA TRP A 1045 -33.01 12.17 -7.47
C TRP A 1045 -32.45 11.87 -8.90
N VAL A 1046 -31.24 12.42 -9.22
CA VAL A 1046 -30.14 12.42 -10.27
C VAL A 1046 -28.96 11.38 -10.49
N ASN A 1047 -28.49 10.55 -9.54
CA ASN A 1047 -27.49 9.43 -9.60
C ASN A 1047 -27.06 8.96 -10.98
N LEU A 1048 -25.75 8.79 -11.01
CA LEU A 1048 -25.01 8.45 -12.18
C LEU A 1048 -24.53 7.01 -12.09
N SER A 1049 -25.37 6.07 -12.53
CA SER A 1049 -24.96 4.70 -12.82
C SER A 1049 -24.12 4.64 -14.11
N TRP A 1050 -23.01 5.40 -14.15
CA TRP A 1050 -22.11 5.58 -15.28
C TRP A 1050 -20.64 5.37 -14.88
N GLY A 1051 -19.81 4.88 -15.80
CA GLY A 1051 -18.41 4.52 -15.57
C GLY A 1051 -18.18 3.00 -15.57
N PRO A 1052 -16.92 2.54 -15.42
CA PRO A 1052 -16.57 1.13 -15.53
C PRO A 1052 -16.91 0.36 -14.25
N LEU A 1053 -17.29 -0.91 -14.41
CA LEU A 1053 -17.63 -1.82 -13.30
C LEU A 1053 -16.52 -2.78 -12.90
N SER A 1054 -15.61 -3.02 -13.84
CA SER A 1054 -14.58 -4.05 -13.74
C SER A 1054 -13.50 -3.77 -14.76
N MET A 1055 -12.26 -4.17 -14.44
CA MET A 1055 -11.13 -4.09 -15.38
C MET A 1055 -11.28 -5.07 -16.56
N THR A 1056 -12.23 -6.00 -16.47
CA THR A 1056 -12.51 -7.09 -17.42
C THR A 1056 -13.94 -6.98 -17.96
N ASN A 1057 -14.22 -7.57 -19.13
CA ASN A 1057 -15.58 -8.02 -19.42
C ASN A 1057 -15.72 -9.49 -18.94
N PRO A 1058 -16.49 -9.76 -17.86
CA PRO A 1058 -16.57 -11.10 -17.26
C PRO A 1058 -17.38 -12.11 -18.08
N THR A 1059 -18.03 -11.68 -19.16
CA THR A 1059 -18.92 -12.55 -19.97
C THR A 1059 -18.23 -13.17 -21.18
N VAL A 1060 -17.04 -12.69 -21.54
CA VAL A 1060 -16.23 -13.26 -22.62
C VAL A 1060 -15.42 -14.45 -22.08
N VAL A 1061 -15.18 -15.47 -22.92
CA VAL A 1061 -14.27 -16.59 -22.61
C VAL A 1061 -12.98 -16.39 -23.39
N GLY A 1062 -11.85 -16.31 -22.68
CA GLY A 1062 -10.60 -15.74 -23.20
C GLY A 1062 -9.90 -16.55 -24.29
N GLY A 1063 -9.45 -15.84 -25.33
CA GLY A 1063 -8.44 -16.32 -26.28
C GLY A 1063 -7.00 -16.11 -25.77
N PRO A 1064 -5.98 -16.13 -26.66
CA PRO A 1064 -4.57 -16.00 -26.27
C PRO A 1064 -4.18 -14.71 -25.53
N SER A 1065 -5.03 -13.69 -25.55
CA SER A 1065 -4.84 -12.40 -24.86
C SER A 1065 -5.63 -12.27 -23.54
N GLY A 1066 -6.42 -13.29 -23.16
CA GLY A 1066 -7.34 -13.19 -22.02
C GLY A 1066 -8.44 -12.12 -22.19
N ASN A 1067 -9.12 -11.76 -21.10
CA ASN A 1067 -10.15 -10.72 -21.05
C ASN A 1067 -9.82 -9.61 -20.04
N TYR A 1068 -8.54 -9.22 -19.95
CA TYR A 1068 -7.95 -8.16 -19.10
C TYR A 1068 -7.64 -8.48 -17.64
N GLY A 1069 -6.84 -9.52 -17.41
CA GLY A 1069 -6.21 -9.79 -16.10
C GLY A 1069 -6.48 -11.21 -15.64
N GLY A 1070 -5.47 -12.07 -15.75
CA GLY A 1070 -5.54 -13.44 -15.26
C GLY A 1070 -4.70 -13.59 -14.00
N ASP A 1071 -5.36 -13.80 -12.86
CA ASP A 1071 -4.74 -14.53 -11.76
C ASP A 1071 -4.55 -15.98 -12.20
N GLY A 1072 -3.29 -16.40 -12.29
CA GLY A 1072 -2.90 -17.76 -12.63
C GLY A 1072 -2.38 -18.51 -11.40
N SER A 1073 -3.30 -19.25 -10.75
CA SER A 1073 -3.08 -20.31 -9.74
C SER A 1073 -2.31 -19.97 -8.46
#